data_AF-A0A5C8TMX2-F1
#
_entry.id   AF-A0A5C8TMX2-F1
#
_cell.length_a   1.000
_cell.length_b   1.000
_cell.length_c   1.000
_cell.angle_alpha   90.00
_cell.angle_beta   90.00
_cell.angle_gamma   90.00
#
_symmetry.space_group_name_H-M   'P 1'
#
loop_
_entity.id
_entity.type
_entity.pdbx_description
1 polymer ?
#
loop_
_entity_poly.entity_id
_entity_poly.type
_entity_poly.pdbx_seq_one_letter_code
_entity_poly.pdbx_strand_id
1 'polypeptide(L)'
;MRLRDVFVAGPARSLTRPLARRLKRRRTSEPRQADLVAAVKASGLFDPAWYGRRYPDVVGEGIDPLVHYAVHGGREGRWPSPLFHGDRYLDAVPGLRAEGVNPLIHYVERGADAGIAPNPLFDPDWYAQRYLGGADARARAFFHFLKSPDTDPSPLFDSAWYRSRYPDAREAGGIALSHYFETGRKQGYLRTPEEFAGLSRHVDLIRRSGIFDAEFYRGRCPEAETSGLEPLEHYVMAGGYRRYAPHPLFDPDWYAAQSAAVRADSLNPLVHFLEHGAREGLDPGPWFDTRWYTETYLADDATDANPLAHFLADNGRRTSPSPRFDAPWYLARYPRVAALGLNPLVDYVITGLEAGRLTRRVAGTAVPEAADARLSCLKREPRRHGRTALFITHAPEGRIRGHVEPYLRAFAENGIDIVLIIAADQHKTAVPEAILKLCASAYLRENTGFDFAAWAHVLLEDDDLLDSETLYLANDSLVGPLDSGDFAGMLAKIDAYPEAVIGLADNFYYSHHLQSFFLALKKRCVSSYAFNHFIQSVANWPDKNTVITEYELTFSGRMRAAGLGMRSLFSAQNKHMTLVNDPRNNRTLFDWENMLTQGFPFVKRSLLGEHAAIGGAAVREAIGERGFDLDRLDQTFTYPGPKVWADLRRPKAPERPLRVSYVSPMNYANGLGVAARSYVRALHRAPFALNVHPMERSFHVHARVGPGWQARTFSGAPDVALVHFNGDSWQSLMSERQLDIAASARLKIGLFVWETSHVPGGWLPTVDGLDAIWAPTEFCAAIFRQITDIPVDVVPYVVENEPGEPASAAAKANLRKAFSIDPAKKVILYAFDGSSYLARKNPHALIRAFRAAGLAQSGWQLVLKTKHVFDLPDEGKKLLDLVGKAGDVVVIDQPLSQNELGALFELCAVYASSHSSEGFGLTIAEAMEMGKVVVATDYGGSRDFLDATCGFPVKAEIAALDQTYGPYLRGAEWGQVDEADLARALTDAARAVASGDAARIGAAARARIRERLSIGAVAAAMEASLSRLLKAERT
;
A
#
# COMPACT_ATOMS: atom_id res chain seq x y z
N MET A 1 69.83 -54.09 -11.58
CA MET A 1 70.43 -54.72 -10.38
C MET A 1 70.05 -53.87 -9.17
N ARG A 2 69.24 -54.40 -8.25
CA ARG A 2 68.81 -53.69 -7.02
C ARG A 2 69.87 -53.84 -5.94
N LEU A 3 70.14 -52.77 -5.21
CA LEU A 3 70.65 -52.80 -3.84
C LEU A 3 69.79 -51.84 -3.02
N ARG A 4 68.96 -52.44 -2.16
CA ARG A 4 68.25 -51.80 -1.06
C ARG A 4 69.21 -51.67 0.13
N ASP A 5 68.96 -50.65 0.94
CA ASP A 5 69.28 -50.48 2.35
C ASP A 5 70.76 -50.36 2.76
N VAL A 6 71.18 -49.19 3.26
CA VAL A 6 71.62 -48.93 4.66
C VAL A 6 71.78 -47.40 4.86
N PHE A 7 70.85 -46.74 5.56
CA PHE A 7 71.07 -45.98 6.80
C PHE A 7 69.84 -45.14 7.19
N VAL A 8 69.45 -45.33 8.44
CA VAL A 8 68.30 -44.78 9.15
C VAL A 8 68.72 -43.57 10.00
N ALA A 9 67.77 -42.66 10.25
CA ALA A 9 67.66 -41.64 11.31
C ALA A 9 68.39 -40.28 11.17
N GLY A 10 67.57 -39.23 11.07
CA GLY A 10 67.90 -37.83 11.43
C GLY A 10 66.79 -36.86 10.98
N PRO A 11 66.29 -35.95 11.83
CA PRO A 11 65.19 -35.05 11.46
C PRO A 11 65.69 -34.04 10.42
N ALA A 12 64.91 -33.87 9.35
CA ALA A 12 65.19 -32.95 8.25
C ALA A 12 65.35 -31.51 8.78
N ARG A 13 66.60 -31.05 8.87
CA ARG A 13 66.93 -29.64 9.08
C ARG A 13 66.38 -28.82 7.91
N SER A 14 65.62 -27.79 8.25
CA SER A 14 65.14 -26.69 7.40
C SER A 14 66.12 -26.34 6.28
N LEU A 15 65.71 -26.57 5.03
CA LEU A 15 66.45 -26.24 3.81
C LEU A 15 66.22 -24.80 3.31
N THR A 16 65.59 -23.91 4.09
CA THR A 16 65.14 -22.59 3.60
C THR A 16 65.91 -21.38 4.15
N ARG A 17 67.01 -21.56 4.89
CA ARG A 17 67.68 -20.44 5.59
C ARG A 17 68.86 -19.68 4.93
N PRO A 18 69.36 -19.93 3.70
CA PRO A 18 70.39 -19.04 3.14
C PRO A 18 69.87 -17.81 2.37
N LEU A 19 68.64 -17.81 1.85
CA LEU A 19 68.15 -16.74 0.95
C LEU A 19 67.65 -15.48 1.68
N ALA A 20 66.97 -15.65 2.81
CA ALA A 20 66.38 -14.53 3.56
C ALA A 20 67.40 -13.52 4.13
N ARG A 21 68.68 -13.91 4.27
CA ARG A 21 69.72 -13.05 4.87
C ARG A 21 70.45 -12.16 3.87
N ARG A 22 70.35 -12.42 2.55
CA ARG A 22 70.98 -11.56 1.52
C ARG A 22 70.11 -10.39 1.06
N LEU A 23 68.78 -10.48 1.21
CA LEU A 23 67.85 -9.40 0.79
C LEU A 23 67.44 -8.45 1.93
N LYS A 24 67.69 -8.79 3.20
CA LYS A 24 67.27 -7.97 4.35
C LYS A 24 68.20 -6.81 4.72
N ARG A 25 69.24 -6.53 3.92
CA ARG A 25 70.19 -5.44 4.18
C ARG A 25 70.47 -4.61 2.91
N ARG A 26 69.43 -3.92 2.41
CA ARG A 26 69.47 -2.70 1.59
C ARG A 26 68.03 -2.26 1.26
N ARG A 27 67.45 -1.41 2.10
CA ARG A 27 66.38 -0.48 1.66
C ARG A 27 67.07 0.51 0.72
N THR A 28 66.49 0.75 -0.47
CA THR A 28 66.88 1.70 -1.55
C THR A 28 67.57 1.18 -2.83
N SER A 29 67.33 -0.07 -3.26
CA SER A 29 67.52 -0.42 -4.68
C SER A 29 66.56 -1.53 -5.09
N GLU A 30 65.95 -1.44 -6.28
CA GLU A 30 65.19 -2.54 -6.88
C GLU A 30 66.01 -3.86 -6.81
N PRO A 31 65.36 -5.00 -6.52
CA PRO A 31 66.06 -6.28 -6.50
C PRO A 31 66.74 -6.49 -7.85
N ARG A 32 68.04 -6.82 -7.83
CA ARG A 32 68.80 -7.03 -9.07
C ARG A 32 68.12 -8.14 -9.86
N GLN A 33 68.04 -7.97 -11.18
CA GLN A 33 67.48 -8.96 -12.11
C GLN A 33 67.97 -10.40 -11.81
N ALA A 34 69.26 -10.58 -11.49
CA ALA A 34 69.83 -11.87 -11.14
C ALA A 34 69.18 -12.52 -9.88
N ASP A 35 68.77 -11.72 -8.90
CA ASP A 35 68.12 -12.20 -7.66
C ASP A 35 66.68 -12.64 -7.92
N LEU A 36 65.93 -11.90 -8.74
CA LEU A 36 64.56 -12.26 -9.17
C LEU A 36 64.57 -13.54 -10.02
N VAL A 37 65.50 -13.62 -10.98
CA VAL A 37 65.68 -14.81 -11.83
C VAL A 37 66.04 -16.03 -11.00
N ALA A 38 66.94 -15.88 -10.02
CA ALA A 38 67.30 -16.96 -9.10
C ALA A 38 66.10 -17.41 -8.25
N ALA A 39 65.27 -16.49 -7.76
CA ALA A 39 64.07 -16.80 -6.96
C ALA A 39 63.01 -17.55 -7.78
N VAL A 40 62.69 -17.07 -8.98
CA VAL A 40 61.75 -17.74 -9.89
C VAL A 40 62.29 -19.13 -10.27
N LYS A 41 63.58 -19.24 -10.60
CA LYS A 41 64.19 -20.53 -10.94
C LYS A 41 64.17 -21.51 -9.77
N ALA A 42 64.45 -21.03 -8.55
CA ALA A 42 64.46 -21.85 -7.34
C ALA A 42 63.04 -22.31 -6.92
N SER A 43 61.99 -21.60 -7.35
CA SER A 43 60.60 -22.00 -7.06
C SER A 43 60.20 -23.32 -7.71
N GLY A 44 60.81 -23.66 -8.86
CA GLY A 44 60.41 -24.82 -9.68
C GLY A 44 59.03 -24.68 -10.34
N LEU A 45 58.40 -23.50 -10.28
CA LEU A 45 57.04 -23.22 -10.76
C LEU A 45 56.98 -22.53 -12.13
N PHE A 46 58.14 -22.21 -12.70
CA PHE A 46 58.27 -21.61 -14.02
C PHE A 46 58.66 -22.65 -15.06
N ASP A 47 57.86 -22.75 -16.13
CA ASP A 47 58.12 -23.60 -17.29
C ASP A 47 58.56 -22.72 -18.49
N PRO A 48 59.86 -22.66 -18.83
CA PRO A 48 60.36 -21.82 -19.91
C PRO A 48 59.81 -22.20 -21.28
N ALA A 49 59.61 -23.50 -21.53
CA ALA A 49 59.15 -24.01 -22.81
C ALA A 49 57.66 -23.71 -23.01
N TRP A 50 56.86 -23.89 -21.95
CA TRP A 50 55.44 -23.52 -21.98
C TRP A 50 55.24 -22.01 -22.08
N TYR A 51 55.98 -21.24 -21.27
CA TYR A 51 55.87 -19.78 -21.25
C TYR A 51 56.15 -19.16 -22.63
N GLY A 52 57.23 -19.61 -23.30
CA GLY A 52 57.56 -19.14 -24.65
C GLY A 52 56.50 -19.50 -25.70
N ARG A 53 55.83 -20.65 -25.59
CA ARG A 53 54.69 -21.01 -26.47
C ARG A 53 53.45 -20.17 -26.18
N ARG A 54 53.16 -19.91 -24.91
CA ARG A 54 51.96 -19.16 -24.47
C ARG A 54 52.06 -17.67 -24.77
N TYR A 55 53.28 -17.13 -24.73
CA TYR A 55 53.63 -15.72 -24.95
C TYR A 55 54.67 -15.59 -26.06
N PRO A 56 54.27 -15.75 -27.34
CA PRO A 56 55.19 -15.68 -28.48
C PRO A 56 55.86 -14.31 -28.65
N ASP A 57 55.23 -13.26 -28.10
CA ASP A 57 55.75 -11.88 -28.05
C ASP A 57 57.12 -11.81 -27.34
N VAL A 58 57.37 -12.69 -26.37
CA VAL A 58 58.64 -12.73 -25.63
C VAL A 58 59.74 -13.44 -26.43
N VAL A 59 59.37 -14.49 -27.17
CA VAL A 59 60.32 -15.28 -27.98
C VAL A 59 60.76 -14.52 -29.23
N GLY A 60 59.87 -13.71 -29.82
CA GLY A 60 60.17 -12.87 -30.99
C GLY A 60 61.22 -11.79 -30.75
N GLU A 61 61.43 -11.37 -29.50
CA GLU A 61 62.39 -10.33 -29.12
C GLU A 61 63.77 -10.89 -28.69
N GLY A 62 63.96 -12.21 -28.73
CA GLY A 62 65.23 -12.84 -28.34
C GLY A 62 65.55 -12.76 -26.84
N ILE A 63 64.56 -12.40 -26.01
CA ILE A 63 64.69 -12.31 -24.55
C ILE A 63 64.49 -13.69 -23.93
N ASP A 64 65.36 -14.06 -22.98
CA ASP A 64 65.21 -15.30 -22.22
C ASP A 64 63.86 -15.31 -21.45
N PRO A 65 62.98 -16.31 -21.66
CA PRO A 65 61.64 -16.36 -21.03
C PRO A 65 61.65 -16.28 -19.50
N LEU A 66 62.65 -16.89 -18.84
CA LEU A 66 62.79 -16.86 -17.39
C LEU A 66 63.19 -15.47 -16.91
N VAL A 67 64.08 -14.81 -17.64
CA VAL A 67 64.45 -13.40 -17.39
C VAL A 67 63.23 -12.49 -17.55
N HIS A 68 62.50 -12.63 -18.65
CA HIS A 68 61.32 -11.82 -18.91
C HIS A 68 60.27 -11.99 -17.81
N TYR A 69 59.91 -13.22 -17.45
CA TYR A 69 58.90 -13.46 -16.43
C TYR A 69 59.30 -12.91 -15.05
N ALA A 70 60.56 -13.12 -14.65
CA ALA A 70 61.05 -12.70 -13.35
C ALA A 70 61.00 -11.17 -13.17
N VAL A 71 61.30 -10.40 -14.23
CA VAL A 71 61.39 -8.94 -14.17
C VAL A 71 60.08 -8.24 -14.56
N HIS A 72 59.37 -8.76 -15.56
CA HIS A 72 58.21 -8.10 -16.18
C HIS A 72 56.95 -8.96 -16.11
N GLY A 73 57.00 -10.17 -16.69
CA GLY A 73 55.81 -10.99 -16.91
C GLY A 73 55.00 -11.32 -15.65
N GLY A 74 55.65 -11.55 -14.52
CA GLY A 74 54.93 -11.78 -13.25
C GLY A 74 54.12 -10.56 -12.81
N ARG A 75 54.68 -9.35 -12.91
CA ARG A 75 53.99 -8.09 -12.54
C ARG A 75 52.80 -7.78 -13.44
N GLU A 76 52.91 -8.21 -14.70
CA GLU A 76 51.83 -8.12 -15.69
C GLU A 76 50.72 -9.17 -15.46
N GLY A 77 50.86 -10.04 -14.45
CA GLY A 77 49.90 -11.11 -14.18
C GLY A 77 50.00 -12.31 -15.13
N ARG A 78 51.08 -12.42 -15.92
CA ARG A 78 51.29 -13.57 -16.80
C ARG A 78 51.48 -14.84 -15.97
N TRP A 79 51.14 -15.97 -16.56
CA TRP A 79 51.23 -17.27 -15.91
C TRP A 79 52.65 -17.82 -16.10
N PRO A 80 53.36 -18.26 -15.05
CA PRO A 80 54.67 -18.89 -15.17
C PRO A 80 54.59 -20.35 -15.66
N SER A 81 53.44 -20.98 -15.46
CA SER A 81 53.11 -22.34 -15.85
C SER A 81 51.57 -22.50 -15.87
N PRO A 82 51.04 -23.58 -16.46
CA PRO A 82 49.59 -23.88 -16.48
C PRO A 82 48.92 -23.94 -15.11
N LEU A 83 49.71 -24.25 -14.07
CA LEU A 83 49.23 -24.55 -12.72
C LEU A 83 49.29 -23.34 -11.76
N PHE A 84 49.79 -22.19 -12.21
CA PHE A 84 49.84 -20.97 -11.41
C PHE A 84 49.27 -19.78 -12.19
N HIS A 85 48.14 -19.24 -11.75
CA HIS A 85 47.42 -18.17 -12.45
C HIS A 85 47.77 -16.82 -11.83
N GLY A 86 48.78 -16.16 -12.40
CA GLY A 86 49.40 -14.95 -11.83
C GLY A 86 48.45 -13.75 -11.69
N ASP A 87 47.57 -13.55 -12.68
CA ASP A 87 46.50 -12.56 -12.69
C ASP A 87 45.52 -12.77 -11.53
N ARG A 88 44.97 -13.98 -11.39
CA ARG A 88 44.07 -14.35 -10.30
C ARG A 88 44.75 -14.19 -8.94
N TYR A 89 46.02 -14.56 -8.85
CA TYR A 89 46.78 -14.44 -7.61
C TYR A 89 46.97 -12.98 -7.19
N LEU A 90 47.25 -12.08 -8.14
CA LEU A 90 47.32 -10.64 -7.90
C LEU A 90 45.99 -10.06 -7.43
N ASP A 91 44.88 -10.57 -7.96
CA ASP A 91 43.53 -10.12 -7.59
C ASP A 91 43.09 -10.66 -6.22
N ALA A 92 43.55 -11.86 -5.84
CA ALA A 92 43.28 -12.48 -4.54
C ALA A 92 44.05 -11.85 -3.37
N VAL A 93 45.07 -11.02 -3.64
CA VAL A 93 45.90 -10.36 -2.61
C VAL A 93 45.79 -8.84 -2.75
N PRO A 94 44.93 -8.17 -1.94
CA PRO A 94 44.74 -6.73 -2.01
C PRO A 94 46.05 -5.94 -1.95
N GLY A 95 46.24 -4.99 -2.86
CA GLY A 95 47.41 -4.11 -2.92
C GLY A 95 48.63 -4.66 -3.66
N LEU A 96 48.74 -5.98 -3.85
CA LEU A 96 49.95 -6.62 -4.42
C LEU A 96 50.26 -6.16 -5.86
N ARG A 97 49.21 -5.91 -6.65
CA ARG A 97 49.33 -5.38 -8.02
C ARG A 97 49.88 -3.95 -8.06
N ALA A 98 49.46 -3.10 -7.12
CA ALA A 98 49.95 -1.71 -7.03
C ALA A 98 51.39 -1.64 -6.53
N GLU A 99 51.81 -2.61 -5.72
CA GLU A 99 53.19 -2.72 -5.22
C GLU A 99 54.17 -3.27 -6.27
N GLY A 100 53.69 -3.73 -7.43
CA GLY A 100 54.54 -4.26 -8.50
C GLY A 100 55.35 -5.48 -8.06
N VAL A 101 54.80 -6.32 -7.16
CA VAL A 101 55.47 -7.53 -6.68
C VAL A 101 55.18 -8.69 -7.62
N ASN A 102 56.19 -9.52 -7.91
CA ASN A 102 55.99 -10.72 -8.72
C ASN A 102 55.15 -11.76 -7.92
N PRO A 103 53.95 -12.17 -8.41
CA PRO A 103 53.01 -12.99 -7.67
C PRO A 103 53.55 -14.38 -7.35
N LEU A 104 54.39 -14.95 -8.22
CA LEU A 104 55.02 -16.25 -7.98
C LEU A 104 56.02 -16.20 -6.82
N ILE A 105 56.81 -15.13 -6.75
CA ILE A 105 57.77 -14.93 -5.65
C ILE A 105 57.00 -14.72 -4.33
N HIS A 106 55.97 -13.86 -4.35
CA HIS A 106 55.11 -13.66 -3.17
C HIS A 106 54.46 -14.96 -2.70
N TYR A 107 53.98 -15.78 -3.65
CA TYR A 107 53.37 -17.06 -3.33
C TYR A 107 54.31 -18.00 -2.58
N VAL A 108 55.54 -18.14 -3.08
CA VAL A 108 56.57 -19.00 -2.47
C VAL A 108 56.98 -18.47 -1.08
N GLU A 109 57.04 -17.15 -0.91
CA GLU A 109 57.49 -16.54 0.35
C GLU A 109 56.42 -16.53 1.45
N ARG A 110 55.15 -16.35 1.08
CA ARG A 110 54.06 -16.08 2.02
C ARG A 110 52.72 -16.68 1.62
N GLY A 111 52.42 -16.73 0.32
CA GLY A 111 51.12 -17.15 -0.17
C GLY A 111 50.74 -18.58 0.14
N ALA A 112 51.68 -19.52 0.01
CA ALA A 112 51.46 -20.92 0.35
C ALA A 112 51.15 -21.11 1.84
N ASP A 113 51.89 -20.40 2.72
CA ASP A 113 51.68 -20.42 4.17
C ASP A 113 50.34 -19.77 4.57
N ALA A 114 49.88 -18.80 3.79
CA ALA A 114 48.60 -18.11 3.97
C ALA A 114 47.40 -18.89 3.38
N GLY A 115 47.61 -20.07 2.79
CA GLY A 115 46.53 -20.90 2.23
C GLY A 115 45.94 -20.34 0.93
N ILE A 116 46.64 -19.44 0.24
CA ILE A 116 46.13 -18.82 -0.98
C ILE A 116 46.22 -19.82 -2.13
N ALA A 117 45.13 -20.04 -2.86
CA ALA A 117 45.12 -21.00 -3.97
C ALA A 117 45.93 -20.47 -5.19
N PRO A 118 46.86 -21.26 -5.76
CA PRO A 118 47.66 -20.88 -6.93
C PRO A 118 46.86 -20.94 -8.24
N ASN A 119 45.76 -21.69 -8.27
CA ASN A 119 44.82 -21.80 -9.37
C ASN A 119 43.41 -22.20 -8.84
N PRO A 120 42.35 -22.12 -9.65
CA PRO A 120 40.97 -22.34 -9.20
C PRO A 120 40.63 -23.78 -8.75
N LEU A 121 41.43 -24.77 -9.14
CA LEU A 121 41.14 -26.19 -8.89
C LEU A 121 42.14 -26.84 -7.92
N PHE A 122 42.98 -26.04 -7.28
CA PHE A 122 43.87 -26.47 -6.22
C PHE A 122 43.41 -25.90 -4.88
N ASP A 123 43.01 -26.77 -3.96
CA ASP A 123 42.58 -26.41 -2.60
C ASP A 123 43.71 -26.74 -1.61
N PRO A 124 44.44 -25.74 -1.09
CA PRO A 124 45.59 -26.00 -0.23
C PRO A 124 45.25 -26.70 1.09
N ASP A 125 44.11 -26.35 1.69
CA ASP A 125 43.72 -26.86 3.00
C ASP A 125 43.14 -28.27 2.87
N TRP A 126 42.27 -28.51 1.88
CA TRP A 126 41.76 -29.85 1.59
C TRP A 126 42.90 -30.79 1.20
N TYR A 127 43.80 -30.35 0.32
CA TYR A 127 44.91 -31.17 -0.15
C TYR A 127 45.84 -31.54 1.01
N ALA A 128 46.14 -30.59 1.90
CA ALA A 128 46.94 -30.83 3.10
C ALA A 128 46.26 -31.79 4.07
N GLN A 129 44.96 -31.63 4.29
CA GLN A 129 44.14 -32.52 5.11
C GLN A 129 44.13 -33.94 4.54
N ARG A 130 43.99 -34.08 3.22
CA ARG A 130 43.82 -35.36 2.53
C ARG A 130 45.10 -36.16 2.37
N TYR A 131 46.21 -35.50 2.05
CA TYR A 131 47.47 -36.15 1.65
C TYR A 131 48.65 -35.87 2.58
N LEU A 132 48.58 -34.83 3.43
CA LEU A 132 49.72 -34.40 4.26
C LEU A 132 49.48 -34.46 5.77
N GLY A 133 48.34 -35.00 6.21
CA GLY A 133 48.05 -35.28 7.62
C GLY A 133 47.55 -34.09 8.45
N GLY A 134 47.03 -33.03 7.81
CA GLY A 134 46.37 -31.92 8.50
C GLY A 134 46.59 -30.55 7.84
N ALA A 135 45.71 -29.58 8.14
CA ALA A 135 45.77 -28.21 7.59
C ALA A 135 47.09 -27.46 7.89
N ASP A 136 47.78 -27.79 9.00
CA ASP A 136 49.09 -27.22 9.35
C ASP A 136 50.18 -27.49 8.30
N ALA A 137 49.96 -28.45 7.39
CA ALA A 137 50.87 -28.78 6.30
C ALA A 137 50.61 -28.00 4.98
N ARG A 138 49.65 -27.07 4.94
CA ARG A 138 49.22 -26.32 3.73
C ARG A 138 50.36 -25.64 2.96
N ALA A 139 51.36 -25.14 3.68
CA ALA A 139 52.59 -24.55 3.13
C ALA A 139 53.29 -25.43 2.09
N ARG A 140 53.17 -26.76 2.23
CA ARG A 140 53.81 -27.76 1.37
C ARG A 140 52.84 -28.41 0.38
N ALA A 141 51.54 -28.11 0.47
CA ALA A 141 50.47 -28.78 -0.30
C ALA A 141 50.74 -28.71 -1.80
N PHE A 142 50.91 -27.50 -2.34
CA PHE A 142 51.09 -27.32 -3.77
C PHE A 142 52.42 -27.92 -4.27
N PHE A 143 53.50 -27.78 -3.51
CA PHE A 143 54.79 -28.40 -3.86
C PHE A 143 54.76 -29.93 -3.80
N HIS A 144 53.95 -30.50 -2.90
CA HIS A 144 53.72 -31.94 -2.85
C HIS A 144 52.93 -32.42 -4.07
N PHE A 145 51.87 -31.69 -4.45
CA PHE A 145 51.08 -31.95 -5.65
C PHE A 145 51.93 -31.99 -6.92
N LEU A 146 52.83 -31.03 -7.08
CA LEU A 146 53.70 -31.00 -8.27
C LEU A 146 54.63 -32.22 -8.39
N LYS A 147 54.98 -32.85 -7.27
CA LYS A 147 55.84 -34.05 -7.22
C LYS A 147 55.06 -35.34 -7.19
N SER A 148 53.75 -35.26 -6.98
CA SER A 148 52.85 -36.40 -6.83
C SER A 148 51.74 -36.24 -7.86
N PRO A 149 52.04 -36.38 -9.16
CA PRO A 149 51.14 -35.98 -10.22
C PRO A 149 49.86 -36.83 -10.27
N ASP A 150 49.80 -37.93 -9.53
CA ASP A 150 48.65 -38.85 -9.41
C ASP A 150 47.67 -38.47 -8.29
N THR A 151 47.94 -37.43 -7.51
CA THR A 151 47.01 -36.96 -6.47
C THR A 151 45.98 -36.00 -7.04
N ASP A 152 44.83 -35.91 -6.37
CA ASP A 152 43.77 -34.98 -6.74
C ASP A 152 44.10 -33.60 -6.15
N PRO A 153 44.04 -32.51 -6.92
CA PRO A 153 44.40 -31.17 -6.44
C PRO A 153 43.32 -30.53 -5.54
N SER A 154 42.09 -31.02 -5.61
CA SER A 154 40.94 -30.59 -4.82
C SER A 154 39.84 -31.67 -4.93
N PRO A 155 38.73 -31.58 -4.16
CA PRO A 155 37.57 -32.46 -4.36
C PRO A 155 36.93 -32.35 -5.75
N LEU A 156 37.34 -31.35 -6.55
CA LEU A 156 36.70 -30.95 -7.79
C LEU A 156 37.42 -31.48 -9.04
N PHE A 157 38.49 -32.28 -8.88
CA PHE A 157 39.28 -32.78 -10.00
C PHE A 157 39.88 -34.15 -9.70
N ASP A 158 39.46 -35.18 -10.44
CA ASP A 158 40.00 -36.54 -10.35
C ASP A 158 41.16 -36.73 -11.36
N SER A 159 42.37 -36.82 -10.84
CA SER A 159 43.60 -36.94 -11.64
C SER A 159 43.73 -38.30 -12.32
N ALA A 160 43.26 -39.38 -11.69
CA ALA A 160 43.38 -40.74 -12.18
C ALA A 160 42.39 -41.00 -13.32
N TRP A 161 41.14 -40.58 -13.14
CA TRP A 161 40.10 -40.67 -14.15
C TRP A 161 40.47 -39.86 -15.39
N TYR A 162 40.87 -38.60 -15.22
CA TYR A 162 41.19 -37.72 -16.34
C TYR A 162 42.23 -38.36 -17.27
N ARG A 163 43.29 -38.97 -16.72
CA ARG A 163 44.28 -39.69 -17.53
C ARG A 163 43.77 -40.99 -18.13
N SER A 164 42.86 -41.69 -17.47
CA SER A 164 42.28 -42.91 -18.03
C SER A 164 41.47 -42.63 -19.31
N ARG A 165 40.85 -41.44 -19.38
CA ARG A 165 39.90 -41.08 -20.44
C ARG A 165 40.51 -40.34 -21.62
N TYR A 166 41.62 -39.63 -21.38
CA TYR A 166 42.34 -38.82 -22.36
C TYR A 166 43.72 -39.43 -22.59
N PRO A 167 43.88 -40.30 -23.60
CA PRO A 167 45.14 -40.99 -23.88
C PRO A 167 46.30 -40.03 -24.15
N ASP A 168 46.01 -38.86 -24.74
CA ASP A 168 46.96 -37.76 -24.93
C ASP A 168 47.46 -37.17 -23.60
N ALA A 169 46.58 -37.02 -22.60
CA ALA A 169 46.96 -36.61 -21.25
C ALA A 169 47.83 -37.68 -20.54
N ARG A 170 47.58 -38.96 -20.81
CA ARG A 170 48.34 -40.10 -20.28
C ARG A 170 49.71 -40.24 -20.94
N GLU A 171 49.77 -40.10 -22.26
CA GLU A 171 51.00 -40.16 -23.05
C GLU A 171 51.92 -38.96 -22.77
N ALA A 172 51.34 -37.79 -22.47
CA ALA A 172 52.10 -36.61 -22.06
C ALA A 172 52.86 -36.80 -20.72
N GLY A 173 52.49 -37.79 -19.90
CA GLY A 173 53.20 -38.17 -18.67
C GLY A 173 53.25 -37.10 -17.56
N GLY A 174 52.53 -35.98 -17.72
CA GLY A 174 52.53 -34.83 -16.81
C GLY A 174 51.33 -34.78 -15.85
N ILE A 175 51.23 -33.70 -15.06
CA ILE A 175 50.13 -33.46 -14.10
C ILE A 175 48.81 -33.30 -14.87
N ALA A 176 47.80 -34.10 -14.53
CA ALA A 176 46.50 -34.13 -15.21
C ALA A 176 45.82 -32.75 -15.27
N LEU A 177 45.87 -32.00 -14.16
CA LEU A 177 45.35 -30.64 -14.09
C LEU A 177 46.04 -29.66 -15.05
N SER A 178 47.33 -29.87 -15.35
CA SER A 178 48.07 -29.04 -16.33
C SER A 178 47.50 -29.23 -17.73
N HIS A 179 47.36 -30.50 -18.14
CA HIS A 179 46.77 -30.86 -19.43
C HIS A 179 45.33 -30.33 -19.56
N TYR A 180 44.56 -30.37 -18.47
CA TYR A 180 43.22 -29.81 -18.44
C TYR A 180 43.19 -28.31 -18.74
N PHE A 181 44.03 -27.49 -18.09
CA PHE A 181 44.05 -26.05 -18.35
C PHE A 181 44.57 -25.68 -19.76
N GLU A 182 45.46 -26.49 -20.32
CA GLU A 182 46.07 -26.24 -21.63
C GLU A 182 45.18 -26.65 -22.80
N THR A 183 44.63 -27.87 -22.71
CA THR A 183 43.97 -28.55 -23.82
C THR A 183 42.54 -28.90 -23.47
N GLY A 184 42.32 -29.54 -22.31
CA GLY A 184 41.03 -30.11 -21.93
C GLY A 184 39.88 -29.11 -21.82
N ARG A 185 40.12 -27.94 -21.22
CA ARG A 185 39.13 -26.87 -21.08
C ARG A 185 38.64 -26.33 -22.43
N LYS A 186 39.54 -26.19 -23.42
CA LYS A 186 39.22 -25.59 -24.73
C LYS A 186 38.50 -26.55 -25.66
N GLN A 187 38.77 -27.85 -25.53
CA GLN A 187 38.18 -28.89 -26.37
C GLN A 187 36.88 -29.45 -25.80
N GLY A 188 36.38 -28.87 -24.70
CA GLY A 188 35.14 -29.31 -24.06
C GLY A 188 35.26 -30.70 -23.42
N TYR A 189 36.47 -31.12 -23.02
CA TYR A 189 36.79 -32.40 -22.37
C TYR A 189 36.31 -32.47 -20.91
N LEU A 190 35.05 -32.11 -20.72
CA LEU A 190 34.24 -32.33 -19.52
C LEU A 190 32.94 -33.07 -19.83
N ARG A 191 32.84 -33.74 -21.00
CA ARG A 191 31.60 -34.39 -21.42
C ARG A 191 31.69 -35.92 -21.31
N THR A 192 31.28 -36.46 -20.16
CA THR A 192 30.26 -37.54 -20.04
C THR A 192 29.82 -37.79 -18.57
N PRO A 193 28.61 -38.38 -18.35
CA PRO A 193 27.65 -37.96 -17.32
C PRO A 193 27.77 -38.50 -15.88
N GLU A 194 28.67 -39.43 -15.57
CA GLU A 194 28.61 -40.14 -14.27
C GLU A 194 29.47 -39.54 -13.14
N GLU A 195 30.54 -38.79 -13.42
CA GLU A 195 31.52 -38.34 -12.40
C GLU A 195 31.57 -36.81 -12.23
N PHE A 196 30.40 -36.19 -12.39
CA PHE A 196 30.12 -34.79 -12.04
C PHE A 196 28.94 -34.69 -11.05
N ALA A 197 28.69 -35.76 -10.28
CA ALA A 197 27.43 -36.00 -9.55
C ALA A 197 27.10 -34.97 -8.43
N GLY A 198 28.02 -34.11 -8.01
CA GLY A 198 27.76 -33.02 -7.07
C GLY A 198 27.62 -31.64 -7.73
N LEU A 199 28.59 -31.26 -8.56
CA LEU A 199 28.61 -29.96 -9.23
C LEU A 199 27.62 -29.90 -10.43
N SER A 200 27.50 -30.98 -11.20
CA SER A 200 26.48 -31.10 -12.27
C SER A 200 25.12 -31.25 -11.66
N ARG A 201 24.98 -32.00 -10.54
CA ARG A 201 23.69 -32.07 -9.86
C ARG A 201 23.18 -30.70 -9.46
N HIS A 202 23.97 -29.84 -8.82
CA HIS A 202 23.50 -28.51 -8.42
C HIS A 202 23.29 -27.57 -9.62
N VAL A 203 24.19 -27.58 -10.61
CA VAL A 203 24.03 -26.79 -11.85
C VAL A 203 22.78 -27.24 -12.62
N ASP A 204 22.56 -28.55 -12.78
CA ASP A 204 21.40 -29.13 -13.45
C ASP A 204 20.12 -28.90 -12.64
N LEU A 205 20.16 -29.05 -11.32
CA LEU A 205 19.04 -28.78 -10.42
C LEU A 205 18.57 -27.32 -10.55
N ILE A 206 19.51 -26.37 -10.47
CA ILE A 206 19.21 -24.95 -10.60
C ILE A 206 18.80 -24.59 -12.04
N ARG A 207 19.43 -25.19 -13.05
CA ARG A 207 19.09 -24.94 -14.46
C ARG A 207 17.69 -25.46 -14.79
N ARG A 208 17.33 -26.66 -14.32
CA ARG A 208 16.01 -27.27 -14.55
C ARG A 208 14.90 -26.57 -13.78
N SER A 209 15.21 -25.98 -12.62
CA SER A 209 14.20 -25.21 -11.88
C SER A 209 13.82 -23.90 -12.55
N GLY A 210 14.67 -23.37 -13.44
CA GLY A 210 14.42 -22.11 -14.14
C GLY A 210 14.51 -20.86 -13.25
N ILE A 211 14.94 -21.00 -11.99
CA ILE A 211 14.99 -19.89 -11.03
C ILE A 211 16.19 -18.97 -11.28
N PHE A 212 17.31 -19.46 -11.81
CA PHE A 212 18.52 -18.65 -11.97
C PHE A 212 18.44 -17.67 -13.16
N ASP A 213 18.56 -16.38 -12.87
CA ASP A 213 18.62 -15.31 -13.87
C ASP A 213 20.07 -14.87 -14.09
N ALA A 214 20.63 -15.27 -15.22
CA ALA A 214 22.02 -14.99 -15.57
C ALA A 214 22.31 -13.51 -15.85
N GLU A 215 21.31 -12.74 -16.32
CA GLU A 215 21.48 -11.31 -16.59
C GLU A 215 21.44 -10.51 -15.28
N PHE A 216 20.46 -10.80 -14.43
CA PHE A 216 20.37 -10.22 -13.09
C PHE A 216 21.63 -10.52 -12.25
N TYR A 217 22.09 -11.78 -12.29
CA TYR A 217 23.27 -12.21 -11.53
C TYR A 217 24.55 -11.48 -11.96
N ARG A 218 24.76 -11.29 -13.27
CA ARG A 218 25.90 -10.52 -13.81
C ARG A 218 25.92 -9.08 -13.31
N GLY A 219 24.76 -8.42 -13.28
CA GLY A 219 24.64 -7.05 -12.77
C GLY A 219 24.97 -6.89 -11.29
N ARG A 220 24.85 -7.97 -10.49
CA ARG A 220 25.14 -7.97 -9.04
C ARG A 220 26.52 -8.52 -8.68
N CYS A 221 27.12 -9.30 -9.56
CA CYS A 221 28.42 -9.93 -9.35
C CYS A 221 29.34 -9.71 -10.57
N PRO A 222 29.98 -8.53 -10.71
CA PRO A 222 30.90 -8.24 -11.82
C PRO A 222 32.09 -9.22 -11.91
N GLU A 223 32.49 -9.81 -10.78
CA GLU A 223 33.54 -10.85 -10.71
C GLU A 223 33.18 -12.11 -11.52
N ALA A 224 31.89 -12.38 -11.76
CA ALA A 224 31.47 -13.50 -12.58
C ALA A 224 31.99 -13.37 -14.02
N GLU A 225 32.06 -12.14 -14.57
CA GLU A 225 32.51 -11.90 -15.95
C GLU A 225 34.02 -12.06 -16.12
N THR A 226 34.80 -11.74 -15.08
CA THR A 226 36.27 -11.87 -15.10
C THR A 226 36.75 -13.27 -14.70
N SER A 227 35.86 -14.11 -14.16
CA SER A 227 36.17 -15.47 -13.70
C SER A 227 36.45 -16.48 -14.83
N GLY A 228 35.93 -16.21 -16.03
CA GLY A 228 35.98 -17.12 -17.17
C GLY A 228 35.12 -18.39 -17.02
N LEU A 229 34.18 -18.40 -16.07
CA LEU A 229 33.11 -19.38 -15.89
C LEU A 229 31.79 -18.85 -16.43
N GLU A 230 30.86 -19.72 -16.83
CA GLU A 230 29.49 -19.28 -17.10
C GLU A 230 28.82 -18.77 -15.80
N PRO A 231 27.90 -17.79 -15.85
CA PRO A 231 27.32 -17.18 -14.66
C PRO A 231 26.72 -18.18 -13.65
N LEU A 232 26.05 -19.23 -14.12
CA LEU A 232 25.49 -20.27 -13.27
C LEU A 232 26.57 -21.15 -12.62
N GLU A 233 27.64 -21.45 -13.34
CA GLU A 233 28.79 -22.20 -12.81
C GLU A 233 29.50 -21.38 -11.74
N HIS A 234 29.72 -20.09 -12.00
CA HIS A 234 30.23 -19.16 -11.01
C HIS A 234 29.32 -19.08 -9.77
N TYR A 235 28.00 -19.03 -9.97
CA TYR A 235 27.05 -19.02 -8.86
C TYR A 235 27.16 -20.26 -7.97
N VAL A 236 27.17 -21.46 -8.56
CA VAL A 236 27.27 -22.70 -7.78
C VAL A 236 28.61 -22.80 -7.05
N MET A 237 29.70 -22.35 -7.67
CA MET A 237 31.07 -22.48 -7.16
C MET A 237 31.44 -21.44 -6.10
N ALA A 238 30.92 -20.22 -6.22
CA ALA A 238 31.29 -19.10 -5.35
C ALA A 238 30.10 -18.22 -4.98
N GLY A 239 29.25 -17.89 -5.96
CA GLY A 239 28.17 -16.92 -5.77
C GLY A 239 27.20 -17.24 -4.64
N GLY A 240 26.73 -18.48 -4.58
CA GLY A 240 25.76 -18.91 -3.57
C GLY A 240 26.35 -18.95 -2.16
N TYR A 241 27.60 -19.39 -2.00
CA TYR A 241 28.30 -19.38 -0.71
C TYR A 241 28.61 -17.95 -0.23
N ARG A 242 28.82 -17.01 -1.16
CA ARG A 242 28.96 -15.59 -0.89
C ARG A 242 27.62 -14.84 -0.80
N ARG A 243 26.50 -15.57 -0.83
CA ARG A 243 25.13 -15.03 -0.69
C ARG A 243 24.73 -13.99 -1.73
N TYR A 244 25.28 -14.06 -2.94
CA TYR A 244 24.77 -13.28 -4.05
C TYR A 244 23.38 -13.78 -4.47
N ALA A 245 22.44 -12.87 -4.73
CA ALA A 245 21.10 -13.23 -5.16
C ALA A 245 21.10 -13.82 -6.59
N PRO A 246 20.56 -15.04 -6.81
CA PRO A 246 20.47 -15.67 -8.13
C PRO A 246 19.29 -15.16 -8.98
N HIS A 247 18.32 -14.50 -8.36
CA HIS A 247 17.09 -14.01 -8.98
C HIS A 247 16.49 -12.86 -8.14
N PRO A 248 15.75 -11.89 -8.72
CA PRO A 248 15.09 -10.82 -7.95
C PRO A 248 14.12 -11.30 -6.85
N LEU A 249 13.60 -12.52 -7.00
CA LEU A 249 12.64 -13.14 -6.08
C LEU A 249 13.27 -14.19 -5.14
N PHE A 250 14.61 -14.33 -5.16
CA PHE A 250 15.33 -15.19 -4.23
C PHE A 250 16.37 -14.37 -3.48
N ASP A 251 16.16 -14.19 -2.18
CA ASP A 251 17.03 -13.46 -1.27
C ASP A 251 17.80 -14.46 -0.37
N PRO A 252 19.11 -14.68 -0.62
CA PRO A 252 19.90 -15.64 0.13
C PRO A 252 20.05 -15.30 1.62
N ASP A 253 20.06 -14.01 1.99
CA ASP A 253 20.19 -13.60 3.39
C ASP A 253 18.88 -13.78 4.15
N TRP A 254 17.76 -13.41 3.52
CA TRP A 254 16.43 -13.69 4.04
C TRP A 254 16.19 -15.19 4.24
N TYR A 255 16.59 -15.98 3.25
CA TYR A 255 16.46 -17.42 3.29
C TYR A 255 17.35 -18.04 4.37
N ALA A 256 18.61 -17.61 4.49
CA ALA A 256 19.54 -18.09 5.51
C ALA A 256 19.11 -17.70 6.94
N ALA A 257 18.37 -16.61 7.13
CA ALA A 257 17.82 -16.25 8.44
C ALA A 257 16.85 -17.32 8.97
N GLN A 258 16.10 -17.98 8.08
CA GLN A 258 15.09 -18.99 8.41
C GLN A 258 15.69 -20.38 8.71
N SER A 259 16.91 -20.69 8.24
CA SER A 259 17.55 -22.00 8.43
C SER A 259 18.92 -21.90 9.12
N ALA A 260 19.04 -22.51 10.31
CA ALA A 260 20.31 -22.59 11.02
C ALA A 260 21.38 -23.36 10.24
N ALA A 261 20.99 -24.36 9.44
CA ALA A 261 21.90 -25.15 8.60
C ALA A 261 22.55 -24.30 7.50
N VAL A 262 21.80 -23.37 6.91
CA VAL A 262 22.30 -22.44 5.90
C VAL A 262 23.11 -21.31 6.55
N ARG A 263 22.70 -20.84 7.74
CA ARG A 263 23.35 -19.74 8.47
C ARG A 263 24.80 -20.02 8.91
N ALA A 264 25.16 -21.29 9.09
CA ALA A 264 26.53 -21.72 9.44
C ALA A 264 27.50 -21.73 8.23
N ASP A 265 27.16 -21.01 7.14
CA ASP A 265 27.94 -20.80 5.90
C ASP A 265 28.42 -22.06 5.18
N SER A 266 27.78 -23.20 5.43
CA SER A 266 28.21 -24.51 4.89
C SER A 266 27.40 -24.99 3.68
N LEU A 267 26.35 -24.28 3.26
CA LEU A 267 25.43 -24.72 2.21
C LEU A 267 25.06 -23.59 1.24
N ASN A 268 24.89 -23.92 -0.05
CA ASN A 268 24.38 -23.00 -1.05
C ASN A 268 22.86 -22.78 -0.82
N PRO A 269 22.39 -21.54 -0.56
CA PRO A 269 21.00 -21.25 -0.20
C PRO A 269 19.97 -21.71 -1.23
N LEU A 270 20.21 -21.50 -2.53
CA LEU A 270 19.28 -21.89 -3.58
C LEU A 270 19.21 -23.41 -3.74
N VAL A 271 20.35 -24.10 -3.62
CA VAL A 271 20.37 -25.56 -3.63
C VAL A 271 19.56 -26.11 -2.46
N HIS A 272 19.78 -25.59 -1.25
CA HIS A 272 19.03 -26.03 -0.08
C HIS A 272 17.52 -25.77 -0.25
N PHE A 273 17.12 -24.62 -0.81
CA PHE A 273 15.71 -24.34 -1.09
C PHE A 273 15.08 -25.35 -2.05
N LEU A 274 15.79 -25.70 -3.13
CA LEU A 274 15.32 -26.64 -4.13
C LEU A 274 15.19 -28.07 -3.59
N GLU A 275 16.09 -28.49 -2.68
CA GLU A 275 16.13 -29.87 -2.19
C GLU A 275 15.29 -30.09 -0.92
N HIS A 276 15.23 -29.10 -0.03
CA HIS A 276 14.64 -29.23 1.30
C HIS A 276 13.70 -28.08 1.62
N GLY A 277 14.16 -26.85 1.46
CA GLY A 277 13.48 -25.66 1.98
C GLY A 277 12.06 -25.46 1.50
N ALA A 278 11.79 -25.70 0.21
CA ALA A 278 10.45 -25.58 -0.33
C ALA A 278 9.46 -26.55 0.35
N ARG A 279 9.89 -27.79 0.63
CA ARG A 279 9.07 -28.80 1.34
C ARG A 279 8.89 -28.48 2.82
N GLU A 280 9.85 -27.80 3.42
CA GLU A 280 9.76 -27.28 4.80
C GLU A 280 8.89 -26.00 4.89
N GLY A 281 8.50 -25.45 3.74
CA GLY A 281 7.72 -24.23 3.61
C GLY A 281 8.52 -22.98 3.98
N LEU A 282 9.83 -22.98 3.70
CA LEU A 282 10.72 -21.82 3.89
C LEU A 282 10.63 -20.88 2.71
N ASP A 283 10.51 -19.57 2.98
CA ASP A 283 10.26 -18.59 1.94
C ASP A 283 11.53 -18.15 1.20
N PRO A 284 11.54 -18.16 -0.15
CA PRO A 284 12.72 -17.76 -0.93
C PRO A 284 13.00 -16.25 -0.81
N GLY A 285 12.03 -15.46 -0.35
CA GLY A 285 12.17 -14.03 -0.14
C GLY A 285 10.91 -13.42 0.48
N PRO A 286 10.95 -12.13 0.83
CA PRO A 286 9.91 -11.48 1.65
C PRO A 286 8.50 -11.36 1.02
N TRP A 287 8.36 -11.57 -0.29
CA TRP A 287 7.07 -11.40 -1.00
C TRP A 287 6.48 -12.70 -1.55
N PHE A 288 7.12 -13.84 -1.28
CA PHE A 288 6.65 -15.15 -1.71
C PHE A 288 6.29 -15.99 -0.47
N ASP A 289 5.09 -16.54 -0.42
CA ASP A 289 4.62 -17.41 0.67
C ASP A 289 4.56 -18.85 0.19
N THR A 290 5.56 -19.63 0.56
CA THR A 290 5.80 -20.98 0.04
C THR A 290 4.70 -21.94 0.46
N ARG A 291 4.23 -21.83 1.71
CA ARG A 291 3.19 -22.71 2.26
C ARG A 291 1.85 -22.40 1.60
N TRP A 292 1.45 -21.14 1.63
CA TRP A 292 0.19 -20.72 1.03
C TRP A 292 0.16 -21.01 -0.47
N TYR A 293 1.26 -20.76 -1.19
CA TYR A 293 1.32 -21.04 -2.63
C TYR A 293 1.16 -22.53 -2.92
N THR A 294 1.85 -23.38 -2.15
CA THR A 294 1.76 -24.84 -2.30
C THR A 294 0.33 -25.32 -2.03
N GLU A 295 -0.29 -24.87 -0.94
CA GLU A 295 -1.68 -25.21 -0.59
C GLU A 295 -2.70 -24.69 -1.63
N THR A 296 -2.44 -23.53 -2.24
CA THR A 296 -3.39 -22.88 -3.15
C THR A 296 -3.31 -23.42 -4.57
N TYR A 297 -2.10 -23.68 -5.09
CA TYR A 297 -1.90 -24.01 -6.50
C TYR A 297 -1.33 -25.41 -6.73
N LEU A 298 -0.73 -26.05 -5.71
CA LEU A 298 -0.02 -27.33 -5.84
C LEU A 298 -0.62 -28.44 -4.96
N ALA A 299 -1.72 -28.21 -4.24
CA ALA A 299 -2.29 -29.21 -3.34
C ALA A 299 -2.66 -30.53 -4.05
N ASP A 300 -3.09 -30.45 -5.31
CA ASP A 300 -3.44 -31.58 -6.15
C ASP A 300 -2.35 -31.94 -7.18
N ASP A 301 -1.16 -31.33 -7.07
CA ASP A 301 -0.07 -31.55 -8.01
C ASP A 301 0.73 -32.82 -7.67
N ALA A 302 0.63 -33.84 -8.53
CA ALA A 302 1.37 -35.09 -8.39
C ALA A 302 2.87 -34.97 -8.78
N THR A 303 3.32 -33.82 -9.29
CA THR A 303 4.69 -33.64 -9.81
C THR A 303 5.72 -33.18 -8.78
N ASP A 304 5.30 -32.90 -7.53
CA ASP A 304 6.14 -32.34 -6.46
C ASP A 304 6.92 -31.10 -6.94
N ALA A 305 6.23 -30.24 -7.72
CA ALA A 305 6.85 -29.07 -8.31
C ALA A 305 7.32 -28.09 -7.24
N ASN A 306 8.51 -27.51 -7.44
CA ASN A 306 8.99 -26.43 -6.58
C ASN A 306 8.09 -25.19 -6.77
N PRO A 307 7.56 -24.58 -5.70
CA PRO A 307 6.55 -23.52 -5.79
C PRO A 307 7.04 -22.25 -6.47
N LEU A 308 8.30 -21.84 -6.23
CA LEU A 308 8.88 -20.69 -6.93
C LEU A 308 9.10 -21.00 -8.42
N ALA A 309 9.57 -22.20 -8.75
CA ALA A 309 9.73 -22.64 -10.13
C ALA A 309 8.38 -22.68 -10.88
N HIS A 310 7.33 -23.21 -10.22
CA HIS A 310 5.97 -23.23 -10.77
C HIS A 310 5.44 -21.80 -11.02
N PHE A 311 5.62 -20.89 -10.08
CA PHE A 311 5.26 -19.48 -10.26
C PHE A 311 5.99 -18.83 -11.44
N LEU A 312 7.27 -19.14 -11.63
CA LEU A 312 8.07 -18.58 -12.72
C LEU A 312 7.78 -19.23 -14.10
N ALA A 313 7.18 -20.43 -14.14
CA ALA A 313 6.95 -21.17 -15.38
C ALA A 313 6.05 -20.42 -16.38
N ASP A 314 5.09 -19.62 -15.91
CA ASP A 314 4.27 -18.73 -16.74
C ASP A 314 4.61 -17.24 -16.58
N ASN A 315 5.78 -16.97 -16.01
CA ASN A 315 6.26 -15.66 -15.60
C ASN A 315 5.37 -14.95 -14.56
N GLY A 316 4.70 -15.72 -13.69
CA GLY A 316 3.86 -15.20 -12.60
C GLY A 316 2.58 -14.51 -13.08
N ARG A 317 2.06 -14.88 -14.25
CA ARG A 317 0.96 -14.15 -14.91
C ARG A 317 -0.42 -14.57 -14.42
N ARG A 318 -0.59 -15.85 -14.06
CA ARG A 318 -1.90 -16.40 -13.65
C ARG A 318 -1.99 -16.68 -12.16
N THR A 319 -0.90 -17.09 -11.53
CA THR A 319 -0.86 -17.39 -10.10
C THR A 319 -0.33 -16.22 -9.31
N SER A 320 -0.83 -16.04 -8.08
CA SER A 320 -0.34 -15.04 -7.13
C SER A 320 0.74 -15.65 -6.23
N PRO A 321 1.83 -14.93 -5.87
CA PRO A 321 2.96 -15.48 -5.11
C PRO A 321 2.72 -15.56 -3.60
N SER A 322 1.71 -14.84 -3.09
CA SER A 322 1.34 -14.79 -1.68
C SER A 322 -0.09 -14.25 -1.55
N PRO A 323 -0.75 -14.41 -0.39
CA PRO A 323 -2.09 -13.82 -0.18
C PRO A 323 -2.08 -12.29 -0.23
N ARG A 324 -0.90 -11.67 -0.12
CA ARG A 324 -0.69 -10.22 -0.05
C ARG A 324 -0.55 -9.55 -1.43
N PHE A 325 -0.35 -10.33 -2.49
CA PHE A 325 -0.11 -9.80 -3.83
C PHE A 325 -0.94 -10.51 -4.90
N ASP A 326 -1.96 -9.84 -5.42
CA ASP A 326 -2.80 -10.31 -6.53
C ASP A 326 -2.14 -9.98 -7.89
N ALA A 327 -1.48 -10.98 -8.48
CA ALA A 327 -0.75 -10.82 -9.74
C ALA A 327 -1.64 -10.49 -10.94
N PRO A 328 -2.78 -11.19 -11.18
CA PRO A 328 -3.73 -10.80 -12.22
C PRO A 328 -4.26 -9.38 -12.08
N TRP A 329 -4.63 -8.96 -10.85
CA TRP A 329 -5.07 -7.59 -10.60
C TRP A 329 -3.96 -6.58 -10.88
N TYR A 330 -2.72 -6.88 -10.48
CA TYR A 330 -1.57 -5.99 -10.71
C TYR A 330 -1.33 -5.75 -12.22
N LEU A 331 -1.37 -6.81 -13.02
CA LEU A 331 -1.23 -6.71 -14.48
C LEU A 331 -2.37 -5.91 -15.12
N ALA A 332 -3.61 -6.09 -14.65
CA ALA A 332 -4.76 -5.31 -15.12
C ALA A 332 -4.63 -3.82 -14.73
N ARG A 333 -4.08 -3.53 -13.54
CA ARG A 333 -3.86 -2.16 -13.05
C ARG A 333 -2.72 -1.45 -13.77
N TYR A 334 -1.69 -2.19 -14.18
CA TYR A 334 -0.48 -1.68 -14.84
C TYR A 334 -0.30 -2.29 -16.26
N PRO A 335 -1.09 -1.86 -17.27
CA PRO A 335 -1.09 -2.47 -18.60
C PRO A 335 0.27 -2.48 -19.30
N ARG A 336 1.18 -1.54 -18.98
CA ARG A 336 2.53 -1.52 -19.53
C ARG A 336 3.36 -2.73 -19.09
N VAL A 337 3.20 -3.19 -17.84
CA VAL A 337 3.87 -4.38 -17.31
C VAL A 337 3.39 -5.61 -18.07
N ALA A 338 2.07 -5.72 -18.27
CA ALA A 338 1.46 -6.78 -19.05
C ALA A 338 1.89 -6.77 -20.53
N ALA A 339 1.94 -5.59 -21.16
CA ALA A 339 2.34 -5.43 -22.57
C ALA A 339 3.81 -5.80 -22.81
N LEU A 340 4.68 -5.52 -21.85
CA LEU A 340 6.10 -5.90 -21.89
C LEU A 340 6.34 -7.36 -21.48
N GLY A 341 5.29 -8.08 -21.05
CA GLY A 341 5.38 -9.46 -20.61
C GLY A 341 6.23 -9.67 -19.36
N LEU A 342 6.40 -8.63 -18.53
CA LEU A 342 7.21 -8.69 -17.32
C LEU A 342 6.51 -9.48 -16.21
N ASN A 343 7.30 -10.14 -15.35
CA ASN A 343 6.76 -10.77 -14.15
C ASN A 343 6.23 -9.68 -13.20
N PRO A 344 4.97 -9.76 -12.74
CA PRO A 344 4.36 -8.69 -11.96
C PRO A 344 5.02 -8.49 -10.60
N LEU A 345 5.49 -9.56 -9.95
CA LEU A 345 6.18 -9.44 -8.68
C LEU A 345 7.61 -8.90 -8.87
N VAL A 346 8.33 -9.33 -9.91
CA VAL A 346 9.67 -8.79 -10.22
C VAL A 346 9.59 -7.29 -10.52
N ASP A 347 8.65 -6.87 -11.38
CA ASP A 347 8.43 -5.46 -11.69
C ASP A 347 8.05 -4.66 -10.43
N TYR A 348 7.21 -5.22 -9.55
CA TYR A 348 6.88 -4.59 -8.28
C TYR A 348 8.11 -4.42 -7.37
N VAL A 349 8.89 -5.48 -7.14
CA VAL A 349 10.05 -5.44 -6.25
C VAL A 349 11.15 -4.52 -6.78
N ILE A 350 11.43 -4.55 -8.09
CA ILE A 350 12.52 -3.76 -8.69
C ILE A 350 12.12 -2.29 -8.90
N THR A 351 10.89 -2.02 -9.33
CA THR A 351 10.47 -0.66 -9.72
C THR A 351 9.22 -0.18 -9.00
N GLY A 352 8.25 -1.06 -8.77
CA GLY A 352 6.95 -0.68 -8.23
C GLY A 352 7.01 -0.19 -6.79
N LEU A 353 7.86 -0.78 -5.95
CA LEU A 353 8.00 -0.44 -4.54
C LEU A 353 8.47 1.01 -4.37
N GLU A 354 9.56 1.38 -5.04
CA GLU A 354 10.10 2.75 -5.01
C GLU A 354 9.15 3.76 -5.66
N ALA A 355 8.48 3.35 -6.75
CA ALA A 355 7.47 4.16 -7.44
C ALA A 355 6.13 4.27 -6.67
N GLY A 356 5.97 3.60 -5.53
CA GLY A 356 4.73 3.61 -4.74
C GLY A 356 3.53 2.98 -5.44
N ARG A 357 3.75 2.00 -6.33
CA ARG A 357 2.68 1.26 -6.99
C ARG A 357 1.83 0.52 -5.96
N LEU A 358 0.52 0.55 -6.17
CA LEU A 358 -0.45 -0.13 -5.32
C LEU A 358 -0.44 -1.62 -5.62
N THR A 359 -0.58 -2.40 -4.56
CA THR A 359 -0.86 -3.83 -4.59
C THR A 359 -2.23 -4.06 -3.98
N ARG A 360 -2.79 -5.25 -4.23
CA ARG A 360 -4.03 -5.71 -3.60
C ARG A 360 -3.82 -7.13 -3.10
N ARG A 361 -4.50 -7.46 -2.00
CA ARG A 361 -4.62 -8.85 -1.52
C ARG A 361 -5.45 -9.67 -2.50
N VAL A 362 -5.21 -10.98 -2.51
CA VAL A 362 -6.01 -11.93 -3.28
C VAL A 362 -7.44 -11.94 -2.73
N ALA A 363 -8.43 -11.91 -3.61
CA ALA A 363 -9.84 -11.90 -3.22
C ALA A 363 -10.22 -13.21 -2.48
N GLY A 364 -11.05 -13.10 -1.45
CA GLY A 364 -11.51 -14.25 -0.65
C GLY A 364 -10.55 -14.68 0.47
N THR A 365 -9.33 -14.13 0.54
CA THR A 365 -8.41 -14.42 1.65
C THR A 365 -8.77 -13.59 2.88
N ALA A 366 -9.18 -14.24 3.96
CA ALA A 366 -9.37 -13.60 5.26
C ALA A 366 -8.02 -13.11 5.81
N VAL A 367 -7.94 -11.83 6.16
CA VAL A 367 -6.76 -11.25 6.81
C VAL A 367 -7.24 -10.48 8.04
N PRO A 368 -6.65 -10.71 9.22
CA PRO A 368 -7.11 -10.07 10.44
C PRO A 368 -6.92 -8.55 10.34
N GLU A 369 -8.02 -7.80 10.42
CA GLU A 369 -8.00 -6.35 10.37
C GLU A 369 -7.34 -5.79 11.63
N ALA A 370 -6.75 -4.59 11.54
CA ALA A 370 -6.14 -3.94 12.71
C ALA A 370 -7.12 -3.83 13.90
N ALA A 371 -8.42 -3.65 13.61
CA ALA A 371 -9.51 -3.52 14.57
C ALA A 371 -9.97 -4.83 15.23
N ASP A 372 -9.54 -6.00 14.72
CA ASP A 372 -9.89 -7.30 15.30
C ASP A 372 -9.25 -7.54 16.68
N ALA A 373 -8.13 -6.84 16.95
CA ALA A 373 -7.43 -6.91 18.22
C ALA A 373 -8.26 -6.25 19.32
N ARG A 374 -8.35 -6.85 20.52
CA ARG A 374 -9.12 -6.22 21.61
C ARG A 374 -8.53 -4.87 22.02
N LEU A 375 -9.38 -3.87 22.22
CA LEU A 375 -9.00 -2.51 22.63
C LEU A 375 -9.86 -2.05 23.81
N SER A 376 -9.24 -1.46 24.83
CA SER A 376 -9.91 -0.85 25.98
C SER A 376 -9.43 0.58 26.17
N CYS A 377 -10.35 1.54 26.12
CA CYS A 377 -10.06 2.94 26.37
C CYS A 377 -9.99 3.23 27.88
N LEU A 378 -8.83 3.64 28.38
CA LEU A 378 -8.61 3.93 29.81
C LEU A 378 -8.90 5.40 30.13
N LYS A 379 -8.51 6.28 29.22
CA LYS A 379 -8.67 7.73 29.30
C LYS A 379 -8.85 8.26 27.88
N ARG A 380 -9.77 9.20 27.67
CA ARG A 380 -9.91 9.97 26.44
C ARG A 380 -10.38 11.38 26.78
N GLU A 381 -9.59 12.38 26.40
CA GLU A 381 -9.98 13.78 26.42
C GLU A 381 -10.29 14.22 24.98
N PRO A 382 -11.49 14.77 24.68
CA PRO A 382 -11.87 15.16 23.33
C PRO A 382 -11.18 16.46 22.87
N ARG A 383 -10.95 16.56 21.55
CA ARG A 383 -10.39 17.72 20.79
C ARG A 383 -8.90 18.00 21.01
N ARG A 384 -8.09 17.78 19.95
CA ARG A 384 -6.65 18.06 19.91
C ARG A 384 -6.33 18.83 18.62
N HIS A 385 -6.01 20.11 18.73
CA HIS A 385 -5.82 20.98 17.57
C HIS A 385 -4.35 21.33 17.30
N GLY A 386 -3.42 20.80 18.11
CA GLY A 386 -2.00 21.14 18.04
C GLY A 386 -1.13 19.97 17.58
N ARG A 387 -0.03 19.76 18.31
CA ARG A 387 0.90 18.65 18.12
C ARG A 387 0.46 17.46 18.94
N THR A 388 0.39 16.28 18.34
CA THR A 388 -0.05 15.06 19.05
C THR A 388 0.89 13.90 18.77
N ALA A 389 1.34 13.21 19.81
CA ALA A 389 2.14 11.99 19.71
C ALA A 389 1.25 10.77 19.94
N LEU A 390 1.09 9.95 18.90
CA LEU A 390 0.54 8.61 18.97
C LEU A 390 1.67 7.64 19.30
N PHE A 391 1.86 7.40 20.59
CA PHE A 391 2.98 6.64 21.12
C PHE A 391 2.57 5.22 21.44
N ILE A 392 3.30 4.21 20.98
CA ILE A 392 3.10 2.82 21.37
C ILE A 392 4.22 2.30 22.26
N THR A 393 3.85 1.54 23.29
CA THR A 393 4.78 0.74 24.10
C THR A 393 4.33 -0.70 24.20
N HIS A 394 5.28 -1.62 24.17
CA HIS A 394 5.08 -3.01 24.53
C HIS A 394 5.12 -3.18 26.05
N ALA A 395 4.07 -3.77 26.60
CA ALA A 395 3.94 -4.09 28.02
C ALA A 395 4.08 -5.60 28.27
N PRO A 396 5.32 -6.15 28.23
CA PRO A 396 5.54 -7.54 28.59
C PRO A 396 5.12 -7.78 30.04
N GLU A 397 4.50 -8.92 30.30
CA GLU A 397 4.03 -9.28 31.65
C GLU A 397 3.07 -8.25 32.29
N GLY A 398 2.38 -7.44 31.47
CA GLY A 398 1.45 -6.42 31.93
C GLY A 398 2.14 -5.22 32.61
N ARG A 399 3.40 -4.93 32.26
CA ARG A 399 4.19 -3.81 32.81
C ARG A 399 4.84 -2.98 31.71
N ILE A 400 4.75 -1.65 31.82
CA ILE A 400 5.40 -0.70 30.90
C ILE A 400 6.91 -0.63 31.17
N ARG A 401 7.73 -0.44 30.13
CA ARG A 401 9.18 -0.32 30.23
C ARG A 401 9.60 1.02 30.84
N GLY A 402 10.62 1.01 31.71
CA GLY A 402 11.04 2.18 32.50
C GLY A 402 11.44 3.41 31.69
N HIS A 403 12.04 3.21 30.51
CA HIS A 403 12.48 4.28 29.62
C HIS A 403 11.33 5.01 28.89
N VAL A 404 10.11 4.50 28.94
CA VAL A 404 8.94 5.11 28.27
C VAL A 404 8.51 6.39 28.96
N GLU A 405 8.51 6.43 30.30
CA GLU A 405 8.04 7.61 31.05
C GLU A 405 8.89 8.87 30.76
N PRO A 406 10.24 8.84 30.76
CA PRO A 406 11.05 9.98 30.33
C PRO A 406 10.75 10.45 28.90
N TYR A 407 10.49 9.51 27.99
CA TYR A 407 10.16 9.84 26.60
C TYR A 407 8.81 10.57 26.50
N LEU A 408 7.77 10.04 27.15
CA LEU A 408 6.46 10.70 27.21
C LEU A 408 6.55 12.07 27.89
N ARG A 409 7.32 12.17 28.98
CA ARG A 409 7.53 13.45 29.68
C ARG A 409 8.15 14.50 28.77
N ALA A 410 9.13 14.13 27.95
CA ALA A 410 9.75 15.05 27.00
C ALA A 410 8.77 15.59 25.95
N PHE A 411 7.84 14.75 25.46
CA PHE A 411 6.74 15.22 24.60
C PHE A 411 5.86 16.24 25.34
N ALA A 412 5.40 15.90 26.56
CA ALA A 412 4.51 16.75 27.35
C ALA A 412 5.16 18.12 27.68
N GLU A 413 6.44 18.14 28.06
CA GLU A 413 7.21 19.36 28.36
C GLU A 413 7.38 20.27 27.14
N ASN A 414 7.28 19.72 25.93
CA ASN A 414 7.31 20.47 24.67
C ASN A 414 5.89 20.79 24.14
N GLY A 415 4.84 20.65 24.97
CA GLY A 415 3.47 21.00 24.60
C GLY A 415 2.90 20.10 23.50
N ILE A 416 3.22 18.81 23.55
CA ILE A 416 2.70 17.79 22.62
C ILE A 416 1.72 16.90 23.39
N ASP A 417 0.48 16.83 22.90
CA ASP A 417 -0.55 15.96 23.47
C ASP A 417 -0.17 14.50 23.25
N ILE A 418 -0.38 13.64 24.25
CA ILE A 418 0.03 12.23 24.16
C ILE A 418 -1.19 11.33 24.08
N VAL A 419 -1.22 10.50 23.04
CA VAL A 419 -2.11 9.35 22.92
C VAL A 419 -1.27 8.08 23.05
N LEU A 420 -1.36 7.44 24.21
CA LEU A 420 -0.58 6.26 24.53
C LEU A 420 -1.34 4.98 24.16
N ILE A 421 -0.69 4.09 23.40
CA ILE A 421 -1.14 2.74 23.11
C ILE A 421 -0.25 1.78 23.90
N ILE A 422 -0.86 0.96 24.75
CA ILE A 422 -0.19 -0.06 25.56
C ILE A 422 -0.50 -1.41 24.92
N ALA A 423 0.43 -1.95 24.15
CA ALA A 423 0.31 -3.28 23.55
C ALA A 423 0.68 -4.33 24.60
N ALA A 424 -0.32 -5.06 25.11
CA ALA A 424 -0.15 -5.97 26.24
C ALA A 424 -0.26 -7.45 25.84
N ASP A 425 0.68 -8.25 26.35
CA ASP A 425 0.68 -9.72 26.19
C ASP A 425 -0.33 -10.39 27.13
N GLN A 426 -0.72 -9.69 28.20
CA GLN A 426 -1.66 -10.17 29.20
C GLN A 426 -2.95 -9.37 29.16
N HIS A 427 -4.06 -10.06 29.43
CA HIS A 427 -5.36 -9.42 29.50
C HIS A 427 -5.43 -8.36 30.62
N LYS A 428 -4.67 -8.50 31.71
CA LYS A 428 -4.57 -7.50 32.79
C LYS A 428 -3.23 -6.78 32.74
N THR A 429 -3.28 -5.45 32.75
CA THR A 429 -2.08 -4.60 32.75
C THR A 429 -2.20 -3.51 33.81
N ALA A 430 -1.11 -3.29 34.56
CA ALA A 430 -1.04 -2.25 35.57
C ALA A 430 -0.46 -0.98 34.95
N VAL A 431 -1.27 0.06 34.81
CA VAL A 431 -0.85 1.33 34.22
C VAL A 431 -0.56 2.34 35.32
N PRO A 432 0.67 2.87 35.45
CA PRO A 432 1.00 3.87 36.45
C PRO A 432 0.19 5.15 36.26
N GLU A 433 -0.37 5.70 37.35
CA GLU A 433 -1.14 6.95 37.28
C GLU A 433 -0.27 8.13 36.82
N ALA A 434 1.03 8.11 37.13
CA ALA A 434 2.00 9.10 36.65
C ALA A 434 2.08 9.15 35.11
N ILE A 435 2.02 8.00 34.43
CA ILE A 435 2.00 7.94 32.96
C ILE A 435 0.65 8.43 32.44
N LEU A 436 -0.46 8.00 33.04
CA LEU A 436 -1.80 8.44 32.62
C LEU A 436 -2.01 9.95 32.74
N LYS A 437 -1.36 10.60 33.72
CA LYS A 437 -1.41 12.06 33.88
C LYS A 437 -0.70 12.82 32.76
N LEU A 438 0.30 12.22 32.12
CA LEU A 438 0.97 12.79 30.96
C LEU A 438 0.13 12.65 29.68
N CYS A 439 -0.78 11.68 29.64
CA CYS A 439 -1.53 11.32 28.44
C CYS A 439 -2.87 12.05 28.36
N ALA A 440 -3.18 12.64 27.20
CA ALA A 440 -4.53 13.10 26.89
C ALA A 440 -5.47 11.89 26.70
N SER A 441 -4.96 10.85 26.03
CA SER A 441 -5.66 9.56 25.85
C SER A 441 -4.74 8.38 26.11
N ALA A 442 -5.31 7.29 26.63
CA ALA A 442 -4.58 6.04 26.85
C ALA A 442 -5.46 4.84 26.50
N TYR A 443 -4.94 3.95 25.68
CA TYR A 443 -5.58 2.74 25.21
C TYR A 443 -4.76 1.51 25.59
N LEU A 444 -5.41 0.51 26.17
CA LEU A 444 -4.85 -0.84 26.30
C LEU A 444 -5.28 -1.65 25.08
N ARG A 445 -4.33 -2.26 24.38
CA ARG A 445 -4.59 -3.07 23.18
C ARG A 445 -3.94 -4.44 23.32
N GLU A 446 -4.58 -5.46 22.78
CA GLU A 446 -3.98 -6.78 22.57
C GLU A 446 -2.74 -6.67 21.67
N ASN A 447 -1.65 -7.35 22.05
CA ASN A 447 -0.37 -7.29 21.33
C ASN A 447 -0.36 -8.19 20.08
N THR A 448 -1.04 -7.76 19.03
CA THR A 448 -1.02 -8.39 17.69
C THR A 448 -0.72 -7.33 16.62
N GLY A 449 -0.06 -7.70 15.53
CA GLY A 449 0.14 -6.81 14.38
C GLY A 449 1.20 -5.72 14.53
N PHE A 450 1.94 -5.71 15.66
CA PHE A 450 2.98 -4.72 15.97
C PHE A 450 2.50 -3.27 15.87
N ASP A 451 3.45 -2.33 15.78
CA ASP A 451 3.21 -0.88 15.90
C ASP A 451 2.23 -0.35 14.87
N PHE A 452 2.38 -0.73 13.59
CA PHE A 452 1.50 -0.26 12.53
C PHE A 452 0.04 -0.63 12.77
N ALA A 453 -0.25 -1.87 13.17
CA ALA A 453 -1.63 -2.29 13.41
C ALA A 453 -2.23 -1.62 14.66
N ALA A 454 -1.41 -1.38 15.68
CA ALA A 454 -1.83 -0.64 16.86
C ALA A 454 -2.11 0.83 16.56
N TRP A 455 -1.21 1.53 15.85
CA TRP A 455 -1.44 2.89 15.37
C TRP A 455 -2.69 2.96 14.49
N ALA A 456 -2.83 2.05 13.53
CA ALA A 456 -3.98 2.00 12.65
C ALA A 456 -5.28 1.77 13.44
N HIS A 457 -5.32 0.82 14.37
CA HIS A 457 -6.51 0.57 15.18
C HIS A 457 -6.90 1.85 15.95
N VAL A 458 -5.97 2.50 16.64
CA VAL A 458 -6.31 3.71 17.42
C VAL A 458 -6.65 4.90 16.52
N LEU A 459 -6.02 5.07 15.35
CA LEU A 459 -6.40 6.09 14.37
C LEU A 459 -7.81 5.89 13.79
N LEU A 460 -8.28 4.64 13.75
CA LEU A 460 -9.63 4.29 13.29
C LEU A 460 -10.70 4.44 14.39
N GLU A 461 -10.28 4.47 15.66
CA GLU A 461 -11.17 4.63 16.83
C GLU A 461 -11.19 6.06 17.40
N ASP A 462 -10.08 6.80 17.31
CA ASP A 462 -9.90 8.17 17.82
C ASP A 462 -9.62 9.14 16.65
N ASP A 463 -10.68 9.51 15.96
CA ASP A 463 -10.68 10.38 14.78
C ASP A 463 -10.18 11.81 15.05
N ASP A 464 -10.24 12.28 16.30
CA ASP A 464 -9.60 13.54 16.74
C ASP A 464 -8.10 13.60 16.39
N LEU A 465 -7.43 12.45 16.24
CA LEU A 465 -6.02 12.38 15.80
C LEU A 465 -5.80 12.89 14.36
N LEU A 466 -6.84 12.84 13.53
CA LEU A 466 -6.78 13.37 12.17
C LEU A 466 -6.82 14.91 12.14
N ASP A 467 -7.20 15.52 13.28
CA ASP A 467 -7.25 16.97 13.42
C ASP A 467 -5.90 17.62 13.76
N SER A 468 -4.92 16.84 14.21
CA SER A 468 -3.59 17.33 14.58
C SER A 468 -2.88 18.10 13.44
N GLU A 469 -2.25 19.23 13.80
CA GLU A 469 -1.37 19.98 12.89
C GLU A 469 -0.10 19.17 12.57
N THR A 470 0.42 18.45 13.56
CA THR A 470 1.46 17.44 13.39
C THR A 470 1.17 16.24 14.28
N LEU A 471 1.05 15.08 13.65
CA LEU A 471 0.89 13.79 14.30
C LEU A 471 2.23 13.05 14.31
N TYR A 472 2.77 12.78 15.49
CA TYR A 472 3.97 11.95 15.64
C TYR A 472 3.56 10.49 15.84
N LEU A 473 3.97 9.60 14.94
CA LEU A 473 3.96 8.16 15.19
C LEU A 473 5.30 7.80 15.84
N ALA A 474 5.27 7.30 17.06
CA ALA A 474 6.49 6.95 17.81
C ALA A 474 6.29 5.66 18.61
N ASN A 475 7.39 4.94 18.87
CA ASN A 475 7.38 3.70 19.64
C ASN A 475 8.51 3.65 20.69
N ASP A 476 8.51 2.58 21.49
CA ASP A 476 9.48 2.34 22.55
C ASP A 476 10.79 1.63 22.10
N SER A 477 11.05 1.55 20.80
CA SER A 477 12.30 0.99 20.26
C SER A 477 13.51 1.90 20.47
N LEU A 478 13.28 3.17 20.79
CA LEU A 478 14.30 4.15 21.14
C LEU A 478 14.41 4.33 22.65
N VAL A 479 15.64 4.49 23.13
CA VAL A 479 15.97 4.93 24.49
C VAL A 479 16.35 6.40 24.44
N GLY A 480 15.70 7.20 25.26
CA GLY A 480 15.90 8.64 25.37
C GLY A 480 14.57 9.40 25.53
N PRO A 481 14.56 10.72 25.30
CA PRO A 481 15.70 11.52 24.87
C PRO A 481 16.81 11.55 25.93
N LEU A 482 18.07 11.50 25.48
CA LEU A 482 19.26 11.54 26.33
C LEU A 482 19.64 12.97 26.73
N ASP A 483 19.22 13.96 25.94
CA ASP A 483 19.42 15.38 26.20
C ASP A 483 18.15 16.16 25.78
N SER A 484 17.66 17.03 26.67
CA SER A 484 16.44 17.81 26.43
C SER A 484 16.62 18.88 25.34
N GLY A 485 17.83 19.44 25.21
CA GLY A 485 18.17 20.42 24.19
C GLY A 485 18.20 19.80 22.80
N ASP A 486 18.82 18.63 22.65
CA ASP A 486 18.83 17.85 21.41
C ASP A 486 17.41 17.47 21.00
N PHE A 487 16.54 17.06 21.95
CA PHE A 487 15.14 16.74 21.65
C PHE A 487 14.33 17.97 21.21
N ALA A 488 14.44 19.09 21.91
CA ALA A 488 13.79 20.34 21.52
C ALA A 488 14.30 20.84 20.16
N GLY A 489 15.62 20.74 19.91
CA GLY A 489 16.24 21.09 18.64
C GLY A 489 15.77 20.19 17.49
N MET A 490 15.57 18.90 17.75
CA MET A 490 14.97 17.97 16.80
C MET A 490 13.53 18.38 16.44
N LEU A 491 12.69 18.70 17.42
CA LEU A 491 11.32 19.18 17.18
C LEU A 491 11.31 20.50 16.38
N ALA A 492 12.19 21.45 16.71
CA ALA A 492 12.32 22.70 15.99
C ALA A 492 12.70 22.49 14.51
N LYS A 493 13.58 21.52 14.22
CA LYS A 493 13.90 21.12 12.84
C LYS A 493 12.67 20.56 12.12
N ILE A 494 11.88 19.71 12.77
CA ILE A 494 10.63 19.16 12.20
C ILE A 494 9.66 20.29 11.84
N ASP A 495 9.51 21.27 12.73
CA ASP A 495 8.61 22.40 12.51
C ASP A 495 9.06 23.26 11.31
N ALA A 496 10.37 23.50 11.18
CA ALA A 496 10.95 24.34 10.12
C ALA A 496 10.87 23.75 8.70
N TYR A 497 10.90 22.42 8.56
CA TYR A 497 10.92 21.77 7.24
C TYR A 497 9.52 21.67 6.61
N PRO A 498 9.32 22.04 5.34
CA PRO A 498 7.98 22.07 4.71
C PRO A 498 7.44 20.69 4.30
N GLU A 499 8.26 19.64 4.34
CA GLU A 499 7.86 18.29 3.94
C GLU A 499 6.72 17.75 4.80
N ALA A 500 5.79 17.03 4.15
CA ALA A 500 4.58 16.53 4.79
C ALA A 500 4.85 15.32 5.71
N VAL A 501 5.95 14.61 5.47
CA VAL A 501 6.41 13.45 6.25
C VAL A 501 7.87 13.62 6.59
N ILE A 502 8.19 13.62 7.89
CA ILE A 502 9.57 13.76 8.36
C ILE A 502 9.89 12.56 9.26
N GLY A 503 10.91 11.79 8.91
CA GLY A 503 11.47 10.72 9.74
C GLY A 503 12.80 11.14 10.32
N LEU A 504 13.23 10.49 11.40
CA LEU A 504 14.55 10.80 11.98
C LEU A 504 15.68 10.20 11.17
N ALA A 505 15.52 8.96 10.69
CA ALA A 505 16.53 8.25 9.91
C ALA A 505 15.90 7.56 8.70
N ASP A 506 16.68 7.39 7.64
CA ASP A 506 16.34 6.60 6.47
C ASP A 506 17.13 5.29 6.44
N ASN A 507 16.60 4.35 5.67
CA ASN A 507 17.22 3.07 5.39
C ASN A 507 17.11 2.78 3.88
N PHE A 508 18.17 2.22 3.33
CA PHE A 508 18.31 1.89 1.90
C PHE A 508 18.29 0.38 1.64
N TYR A 509 18.06 -0.43 2.69
CA TYR A 509 17.85 -1.86 2.55
C TYR A 509 16.52 -2.14 1.81
N TYR A 510 16.57 -2.94 0.74
CA TYR A 510 15.53 -3.14 -0.30
C TYR A 510 15.10 -1.91 -1.10
N SER A 511 14.69 -0.84 -0.44
CA SER A 511 14.27 0.42 -1.08
C SER A 511 14.48 1.59 -0.12
N HIS A 512 14.64 2.81 -0.62
CA HIS A 512 14.75 4.01 0.23
C HIS A 512 13.45 4.29 0.98
N HIS A 513 13.47 4.14 2.30
CA HIS A 513 12.34 4.39 3.19
C HIS A 513 12.78 5.07 4.50
N LEU A 514 11.84 5.77 5.13
CA LEU A 514 12.02 6.30 6.49
C LEU A 514 11.74 5.18 7.51
N GLN A 515 12.54 5.13 8.58
CA GLN A 515 12.33 4.18 9.66
C GLN A 515 11.11 4.59 10.52
N SER A 516 10.28 3.61 10.86
CA SER A 516 8.95 3.85 11.45
C SER A 516 8.96 4.18 12.95
N PHE A 517 10.09 4.01 13.65
CA PHE A 517 10.18 4.26 15.10
C PHE A 517 9.88 5.72 15.51
N PHE A 518 10.00 6.66 14.57
CA PHE A 518 9.61 8.05 14.75
C PHE A 518 9.32 8.70 13.39
N LEU A 519 8.05 9.05 13.17
CA LEU A 519 7.57 9.78 12.00
C LEU A 519 6.74 10.98 12.45
N ALA A 520 7.06 12.17 11.97
CA ALA A 520 6.22 13.36 12.10
C ALA A 520 5.42 13.56 10.81
N LEU A 521 4.09 13.45 10.92
CA LEU A 521 3.14 13.58 9.83
C LEU A 521 2.42 14.92 9.96
N LYS A 522 2.68 15.85 9.05
CA LYS A 522 2.02 17.16 9.07
C LYS A 522 0.59 17.06 8.56
N LYS A 523 -0.24 18.07 8.86
CA LYS A 523 -1.67 18.13 8.47
C LYS A 523 -1.94 17.71 7.03
N ARG A 524 -1.09 18.14 6.08
CA ARG A 524 -1.20 17.78 4.66
C ARG A 524 -1.09 16.27 4.38
N CYS A 525 -0.28 15.54 5.16
CA CYS A 525 -0.21 14.08 5.09
C CYS A 525 -1.43 13.45 5.76
N VAL A 526 -1.74 13.87 6.99
CA VAL A 526 -2.82 13.30 7.81
C VAL A 526 -4.19 13.42 7.14
N SER A 527 -4.47 14.54 6.46
CA SER A 527 -5.70 14.76 5.70
C SER A 527 -5.68 14.15 4.28
N SER A 528 -4.58 13.53 3.86
CA SER A 528 -4.46 12.99 2.51
C SER A 528 -5.22 11.67 2.36
N TYR A 529 -5.78 11.46 1.17
CA TYR A 529 -6.35 10.17 0.79
C TYR A 529 -5.31 9.03 0.90
N ALA A 530 -4.06 9.29 0.53
CA ALA A 530 -3.00 8.28 0.53
C ALA A 530 -2.71 7.75 1.95
N PHE A 531 -2.64 8.63 2.94
CA PHE A 531 -2.45 8.25 4.34
C PHE A 531 -3.65 7.48 4.88
N ASN A 532 -4.86 8.00 4.69
CA ASN A 532 -6.08 7.34 5.15
C ASN A 532 -6.26 5.94 4.53
N HIS A 533 -6.00 5.82 3.22
CA HIS A 533 -6.03 4.53 2.52
C HIS A 533 -4.94 3.58 3.02
N PHE A 534 -3.74 4.09 3.33
CA PHE A 534 -2.68 3.28 3.94
C PHE A 534 -3.11 2.72 5.28
N ILE A 535 -3.61 3.56 6.19
CA ILE A 535 -4.08 3.15 7.52
C ILE A 535 -5.18 2.10 7.43
N GLN A 536 -6.15 2.29 6.53
CA GLN A 536 -7.22 1.31 6.27
C GLN A 536 -6.72 -0.03 5.70
N SER A 537 -5.55 -0.05 5.08
CA SER A 537 -4.95 -1.28 4.54
C SER A 537 -4.17 -2.09 5.58
N VAL A 538 -3.94 -1.55 6.78
CA VAL A 538 -3.15 -2.21 7.83
C VAL A 538 -3.95 -3.34 8.47
N ALA A 539 -3.28 -4.47 8.65
CA ALA A 539 -3.74 -5.72 9.22
C ALA A 539 -2.81 -6.23 10.32
N ASN A 540 -3.36 -7.08 11.19
CA ASN A 540 -2.71 -7.74 12.31
C ASN A 540 -1.83 -8.93 11.87
N TRP A 541 -0.69 -8.66 11.23
CA TRP A 541 0.26 -9.71 10.88
C TRP A 541 1.02 -10.25 12.12
N PRO A 542 1.18 -11.57 12.26
CA PRO A 542 1.91 -12.17 13.39
C PRO A 542 3.44 -12.04 13.24
N ASP A 543 3.92 -11.77 12.03
CA ASP A 543 5.34 -11.76 11.69
C ASP A 543 5.87 -10.34 11.44
N LYS A 544 6.98 -9.99 12.11
CA LYS A 544 7.63 -8.67 12.05
C LYS A 544 8.12 -8.34 10.64
N ASN A 545 8.60 -9.36 9.94
CA ASN A 545 9.15 -9.26 8.60
C ASN A 545 8.07 -8.88 7.57
N THR A 546 6.87 -9.43 7.73
CA THR A 546 5.67 -9.06 6.98
C THR A 546 5.26 -7.62 7.26
N VAL A 547 5.30 -7.17 8.51
CA VAL A 547 5.04 -5.76 8.87
C VAL A 547 6.02 -4.80 8.20
N ILE A 548 7.32 -5.13 8.20
CA ILE A 548 8.34 -4.32 7.52
C ILE A 548 8.05 -4.21 6.02
N THR A 549 7.80 -5.36 5.38
CA THR A 549 7.66 -5.43 3.92
C THR A 549 6.35 -4.84 3.41
N GLU A 550 5.25 -5.01 4.14
CA GLU A 550 3.94 -4.45 3.78
C GLU A 550 3.78 -2.98 4.16
N TYR A 551 4.36 -2.55 5.28
CA TYR A 551 4.07 -1.23 5.84
C TYR A 551 5.29 -0.32 5.83
N GLU A 552 6.40 -0.71 6.46
CA GLU A 552 7.56 0.18 6.59
C GLU A 552 8.18 0.53 5.24
N LEU A 553 8.40 -0.47 4.37
CA LEU A 553 8.93 -0.25 3.01
C LEU A 553 7.93 0.51 2.12
N THR A 554 6.65 0.16 2.17
CA THR A 554 5.66 0.72 1.22
C THR A 554 5.17 2.11 1.62
N PHE A 555 5.18 2.46 2.91
CA PHE A 555 4.67 3.74 3.41
C PHE A 555 5.33 4.91 2.68
N SER A 556 6.66 4.93 2.65
CA SER A 556 7.43 6.01 2.04
C SER A 556 7.16 6.13 0.53
N GLY A 557 7.17 5.01 -0.19
CA GLY A 557 6.85 4.97 -1.62
C GLY A 557 5.43 5.50 -1.91
N ARG A 558 4.44 5.07 -1.13
CA ARG A 558 3.02 5.49 -1.29
C ARG A 558 2.82 6.97 -1.02
N MET A 559 3.42 7.52 0.03
CA MET A 559 3.32 8.96 0.33
C MET A 559 3.98 9.79 -0.79
N ARG A 560 5.17 9.40 -1.24
CA ARG A 560 5.89 10.07 -2.34
C ARG A 560 5.09 10.04 -3.65
N ALA A 561 4.51 8.89 -4.01
CA ALA A 561 3.66 8.73 -5.19
C ALA A 561 2.39 9.60 -5.14
N ALA A 562 1.91 9.93 -3.94
CA ALA A 562 0.80 10.87 -3.73
C ALA A 562 1.24 12.35 -3.77
N GLY A 563 2.50 12.64 -4.09
CA GLY A 563 3.04 14.00 -4.14
C GLY A 563 3.28 14.63 -2.78
N LEU A 564 3.39 13.82 -1.72
CA LEU A 564 3.74 14.27 -0.37
C LEU A 564 5.26 14.31 -0.23
N GLY A 565 5.81 15.50 0.04
CA GLY A 565 7.25 15.67 0.28
C GLY A 565 7.70 14.90 1.52
N MET A 566 8.89 14.30 1.46
CA MET A 566 9.46 13.49 2.53
C MET A 566 10.88 13.90 2.88
N ARG A 567 11.26 13.80 4.16
CA ARG A 567 12.61 14.13 4.63
C ARG A 567 13.07 13.19 5.74
N SER A 568 14.36 12.82 5.70
CA SER A 568 15.09 12.23 6.83
C SER A 568 15.94 13.33 7.48
N LEU A 569 15.84 13.51 8.80
CA LEU A 569 16.63 14.52 9.53
C LEU A 569 18.11 14.15 9.64
N PHE A 570 18.41 12.85 9.77
CA PHE A 570 19.76 12.31 9.95
C PHE A 570 20.09 11.31 8.83
N SER A 571 20.07 11.78 7.58
CA SER A 571 20.28 10.94 6.38
C SER A 571 21.75 10.55 6.13
N ALA A 572 21.98 9.39 5.51
CA ALA A 572 23.31 8.90 5.14
C ALA A 572 23.93 9.71 3.98
N GLN A 573 24.93 10.56 4.25
CA GLN A 573 25.65 11.33 3.22
C GLN A 573 26.82 10.56 2.56
N ASN A 574 27.10 9.31 2.94
CA ASN A 574 28.25 8.57 2.42
C ASN A 574 27.93 7.84 1.11
N LYS A 575 28.65 8.21 0.03
CA LYS A 575 28.56 7.58 -1.31
C LYS A 575 28.78 6.05 -1.31
N HIS A 576 29.43 5.50 -0.27
CA HIS A 576 29.71 4.06 -0.14
C HIS A 576 28.55 3.24 0.47
N MET A 577 27.51 3.88 1.04
CA MET A 577 26.34 3.22 1.62
C MET A 577 25.16 3.11 0.63
N THR A 578 25.44 3.17 -0.66
CA THR A 578 24.42 3.18 -1.74
C THR A 578 24.17 1.80 -2.34
N LEU A 579 24.86 0.76 -1.86
CA LEU A 579 24.64 -0.60 -2.32
C LEU A 579 23.32 -1.14 -1.75
N VAL A 580 22.36 -1.40 -2.63
CA VAL A 580 21.09 -2.06 -2.30
C VAL A 580 21.39 -3.42 -1.66
N ASN A 581 20.83 -3.66 -0.48
CA ASN A 581 21.01 -4.85 0.37
C ASN A 581 22.30 -4.91 1.21
N ASP A 582 23.00 -3.80 1.45
CA ASP A 582 24.06 -3.74 2.47
C ASP A 582 23.46 -3.55 3.88
N PRO A 583 23.65 -4.49 4.82
CA PRO A 583 23.13 -4.35 6.18
C PRO A 583 23.69 -3.12 6.93
N ARG A 584 24.86 -2.59 6.52
CA ARG A 584 25.45 -1.36 7.07
C ARG A 584 24.65 -0.10 6.74
N ASN A 585 23.66 -0.19 5.83
CA ASN A 585 22.79 0.93 5.45
C ASN A 585 21.89 1.44 6.59
N ASN A 586 21.86 0.77 7.75
CA ASN A 586 21.12 1.20 8.92
C ASN A 586 21.99 2.02 9.90
N ARG A 587 22.02 3.35 9.75
CA ARG A 587 22.85 4.25 10.58
C ARG A 587 22.56 4.16 12.07
N THR A 588 21.31 3.93 12.46
CA THR A 588 20.94 3.81 13.88
C THR A 588 21.56 2.61 14.58
N LEU A 589 22.12 1.65 13.84
CA LEU A 589 22.86 0.51 14.37
C LEU A 589 24.38 0.67 14.19
N PHE A 590 24.83 1.16 13.03
CA PHE A 590 26.25 1.12 12.66
C PHE A 590 26.97 2.48 12.69
N ASP A 591 26.25 3.59 12.86
CA ASP A 591 26.78 4.97 12.89
C ASP A 591 26.15 5.80 14.04
N TRP A 592 25.70 5.12 15.10
CA TRP A 592 24.92 5.72 16.18
C TRP A 592 25.71 6.77 16.99
N GLU A 593 27.01 6.57 17.20
CA GLU A 593 27.88 7.53 17.92
C GLU A 593 27.92 8.90 17.23
N ASN A 594 28.15 8.89 15.92
CA ASN A 594 28.17 10.09 15.10
C ASN A 594 26.78 10.77 15.03
N MET A 595 25.70 9.98 15.01
CA MET A 595 24.35 10.52 15.11
C MET A 595 24.15 11.29 16.41
N LEU A 596 24.61 10.76 17.56
CA LEU A 596 24.55 11.47 18.85
C LEU A 596 25.33 12.80 18.80
N THR A 597 26.52 12.83 18.17
CA THR A 597 27.28 14.08 17.97
C THR A 597 26.55 15.10 17.09
N GLN A 598 25.70 14.64 16.17
CA GLN A 598 24.89 15.49 15.30
C GLN A 598 23.59 16.00 15.97
N GLY A 599 23.39 15.68 17.24
CA GLY A 599 22.19 16.04 18.02
C GLY A 599 21.01 15.10 17.80
N PHE A 600 21.26 13.83 17.44
CA PHE A 600 20.22 12.79 17.51
C PHE A 600 19.99 12.44 18.98
N PRO A 601 18.78 12.62 19.54
CA PRO A 601 18.59 12.56 20.99
C PRO A 601 18.39 11.15 21.53
N PHE A 602 18.54 10.09 20.72
CA PHE A 602 18.17 8.73 21.08
C PHE A 602 19.27 7.72 20.80
N VAL A 603 19.14 6.53 21.38
CA VAL A 603 19.84 5.32 20.90
C VAL A 603 18.85 4.18 20.72
N LYS A 604 19.15 3.25 19.82
CA LYS A 604 18.24 2.13 19.54
C LYS A 604 18.38 1.04 20.62
N ARG A 605 17.27 0.65 21.24
CA ARG A 605 17.23 -0.35 22.33
C ARG A 605 17.89 -1.68 21.93
N SER A 606 17.78 -2.09 20.66
CA SER A 606 18.37 -3.33 20.17
C SER A 606 19.89 -3.39 20.35
N LEU A 607 20.60 -2.25 20.42
CA LEU A 607 22.04 -2.20 20.70
C LEU A 607 22.40 -2.65 22.11
N LEU A 608 21.44 -2.62 23.05
CA LEU A 608 21.61 -3.13 24.42
C LEU A 608 21.26 -4.62 24.55
N GLY A 609 20.76 -5.26 23.48
CA GLY A 609 20.26 -6.64 23.49
C GLY A 609 20.69 -7.43 22.25
N GLU A 610 19.76 -7.62 21.30
CA GLU A 610 19.95 -8.42 20.06
C GLU A 610 21.21 -8.06 19.26
N HIS A 611 21.65 -6.80 19.34
CA HIS A 611 22.81 -6.26 18.63
C HIS A 611 23.94 -5.83 19.58
N ALA A 612 24.02 -6.39 20.79
CA ALA A 612 25.05 -6.04 21.77
C ALA A 612 26.49 -6.25 21.24
N ALA A 613 26.69 -7.19 20.31
CA ALA A 613 27.98 -7.41 19.65
C ALA A 613 28.47 -6.20 18.81
N ILE A 614 27.57 -5.30 18.40
CA ILE A 614 27.90 -4.12 17.58
C ILE A 614 28.28 -2.91 18.45
N GLY A 615 27.92 -2.88 19.75
CA GLY A 615 28.26 -1.74 20.60
C GLY A 615 27.67 -1.71 22.01
N GLY A 616 27.29 -2.85 22.61
CA GLY A 616 26.49 -2.87 23.84
C GLY A 616 27.12 -2.15 25.05
N ALA A 617 28.43 -2.29 25.28
CA ALA A 617 29.13 -1.63 26.38
C ALA A 617 29.26 -0.11 26.15
N ALA A 618 29.66 0.29 24.94
CA ALA A 618 29.82 1.69 24.55
C ALA A 618 28.48 2.46 24.59
N VAL A 619 27.38 1.82 24.20
CA VAL A 619 26.05 2.44 24.25
C VAL A 619 25.62 2.72 25.69
N ARG A 620 25.88 1.82 26.64
CA ARG A 620 25.56 2.05 28.06
C ARG A 620 26.33 3.20 28.65
N GLU A 621 27.62 3.29 28.33
CA GLU A 621 28.49 4.40 28.75
C GLU A 621 27.94 5.73 28.20
N ALA A 622 27.65 5.81 26.90
CA ALA A 622 27.11 7.01 26.26
C ALA A 622 25.74 7.45 26.82
N ILE A 623 24.85 6.50 27.16
CA ILE A 623 23.58 6.80 27.83
C ILE A 623 23.83 7.41 29.22
N GLY A 624 24.75 6.83 30.00
CA GLY A 624 25.07 7.27 31.35
C GLY A 624 25.77 8.63 31.40
N GLU A 625 26.73 8.89 30.50
CA GLU A 625 27.43 10.18 30.40
C GLU A 625 26.48 11.35 30.11
N ARG A 626 25.40 11.09 29.39
CA ARG A 626 24.35 12.08 29.10
C ARG A 626 23.30 12.19 30.20
N GLY A 627 23.51 11.53 31.34
CA GLY A 627 22.69 11.68 32.54
C GLY A 627 21.36 10.92 32.51
N PHE A 628 21.17 10.00 31.55
CA PHE A 628 19.97 9.16 31.54
C PHE A 628 20.09 8.06 32.60
N ASP A 629 19.01 7.85 33.35
CA ASP A 629 18.94 6.88 34.44
C ASP A 629 19.02 5.43 33.92
N LEU A 630 20.20 4.81 34.09
CA LEU A 630 20.50 3.46 33.60
C LEU A 630 19.64 2.39 34.28
N ASP A 631 19.12 2.62 35.49
CA ASP A 631 18.26 1.67 36.21
C ASP A 631 16.91 1.47 35.49
N ARG A 632 16.56 2.37 34.56
CA ARG A 632 15.33 2.30 33.75
C ARG A 632 15.44 1.42 32.51
N LEU A 633 16.62 0.89 32.18
CA LEU A 633 16.86 0.17 30.91
C LEU A 633 16.53 -1.33 30.96
N ASP A 634 16.78 -2.00 32.09
CA ASP A 634 17.12 -3.43 32.05
C ASP A 634 16.07 -4.42 32.58
N GLN A 635 15.00 -4.00 33.25
CA GLN A 635 13.94 -4.93 33.68
C GLN A 635 12.70 -4.18 34.15
N THR A 636 11.55 -4.88 34.17
CA THR A 636 10.22 -4.32 34.47
C THR A 636 10.24 -3.32 35.63
N PHE A 637 10.20 -2.04 35.28
CA PHE A 637 10.37 -0.95 36.22
C PHE A 637 9.20 -0.96 37.21
N THR A 638 9.51 -1.00 38.50
CA THR A 638 8.48 -0.88 39.52
C THR A 638 8.18 0.59 39.70
N TYR A 639 7.15 1.06 38.98
CA TYR A 639 6.65 2.42 39.18
C TYR A 639 6.13 2.59 40.62
N PRO A 640 6.71 3.51 41.40
CA PRO A 640 6.16 3.84 42.72
C PRO A 640 4.83 4.58 42.57
N GLY A 641 3.91 4.37 43.51
CA GLY A 641 2.63 5.08 43.56
C GLY A 641 1.41 4.31 42.99
N PRO A 642 0.25 4.99 42.90
CA PRO A 642 -1.01 4.38 42.50
C PRO A 642 -1.02 3.92 41.03
N LYS A 643 -1.81 2.88 40.76
CA LYS A 643 -1.93 2.23 39.44
C LYS A 643 -3.40 2.03 39.09
N VAL A 644 -3.72 2.20 37.81
CA VAL A 644 -5.01 1.85 37.24
C VAL A 644 -4.90 0.47 36.59
N TRP A 645 -5.78 -0.44 36.96
CA TRP A 645 -5.83 -1.78 36.38
C TRP A 645 -6.79 -1.79 35.19
N ALA A 646 -6.28 -2.24 34.04
CA ALA A 646 -7.04 -2.39 32.81
C ALA A 646 -7.19 -3.88 32.47
N ASP A 647 -8.37 -4.31 31.96
CA ASP A 647 -8.66 -5.71 31.61
C ASP A 647 -9.26 -5.82 30.18
N LEU A 648 -8.51 -6.42 29.25
CA LEU A 648 -8.93 -6.65 27.86
C LEU A 648 -10.10 -7.65 27.71
N ARG A 649 -10.46 -8.42 28.75
CA ARG A 649 -11.66 -9.27 28.72
C ARG A 649 -12.95 -8.49 28.99
N ARG A 650 -12.83 -7.29 29.54
CA ARG A 650 -13.95 -6.38 29.80
C ARG A 650 -13.59 -5.00 29.21
N PRO A 651 -13.38 -4.93 27.88
CA PRO A 651 -12.90 -3.72 27.26
C PRO A 651 -13.89 -2.58 27.54
N LYS A 652 -13.38 -1.47 28.06
CA LYS A 652 -14.16 -0.23 28.13
C LYS A 652 -14.18 0.37 26.73
N ALA A 653 -15.33 0.31 26.07
CA ALA A 653 -15.49 0.91 24.75
C ALA A 653 -15.22 2.43 24.83
N PRO A 654 -14.53 3.01 23.84
CA PRO A 654 -14.47 4.46 23.72
C PRO A 654 -15.89 5.00 23.50
N GLU A 655 -16.27 6.06 24.24
CA GLU A 655 -17.44 6.85 23.85
C GLU A 655 -17.12 7.47 22.49
N ARG A 656 -17.83 7.01 21.46
CA ARG A 656 -17.64 7.40 20.06
C ARG A 656 -18.95 7.91 19.46
N PRO A 657 -18.91 8.87 18.52
CA PRO A 657 -20.09 9.24 17.75
C PRO A 657 -20.65 8.02 17.01
N LEU A 658 -21.96 8.04 16.74
CA LEU A 658 -22.63 6.95 16.03
C LEU A 658 -22.02 6.80 14.62
N ARG A 659 -21.63 5.58 14.24
CA ARG A 659 -21.05 5.27 12.94
C ARG A 659 -22.14 5.01 11.91
N VAL A 660 -22.26 5.89 10.93
CA VAL A 660 -23.28 5.83 9.88
C VAL A 660 -22.60 5.60 8.53
N SER A 661 -22.89 4.48 7.87
CA SER A 661 -22.54 4.25 6.48
C SER A 661 -23.72 4.60 5.58
N TYR A 662 -23.51 5.49 4.62
CA TYR A 662 -24.55 5.97 3.71
C TYR A 662 -24.26 5.55 2.27
N VAL A 663 -25.01 4.58 1.76
CA VAL A 663 -24.94 4.09 0.38
C VAL A 663 -25.98 4.81 -0.47
N SER A 664 -25.54 5.57 -1.48
CA SER A 664 -26.43 6.49 -2.19
C SER A 664 -26.04 6.78 -3.65
N PRO A 665 -26.98 7.21 -4.51
CA PRO A 665 -26.73 7.58 -5.91
C PRO A 665 -26.14 9.00 -6.07
N MET A 666 -25.41 9.52 -5.08
CA MET A 666 -24.91 10.90 -5.05
C MET A 666 -24.08 11.31 -6.29
N ASN A 667 -23.50 10.34 -7.00
CA ASN A 667 -22.70 10.54 -8.21
C ASN A 667 -23.53 10.57 -9.51
N TYR A 668 -24.87 10.54 -9.45
CA TYR A 668 -25.74 10.59 -10.64
C TYR A 668 -26.54 11.90 -10.80
N ALA A 669 -26.85 12.23 -12.05
CA ALA A 669 -27.54 13.45 -12.49
C ALA A 669 -29.07 13.30 -12.55
N ASN A 670 -29.69 12.91 -11.43
CA ASN A 670 -31.14 12.74 -11.30
C ASN A 670 -31.66 13.20 -9.92
N GLY A 671 -32.98 13.10 -9.69
CA GLY A 671 -33.63 13.54 -8.46
C GLY A 671 -33.10 12.82 -7.20
N LEU A 672 -32.94 11.49 -7.26
CA LEU A 672 -32.35 10.72 -6.16
C LEU A 672 -30.91 11.15 -5.86
N GLY A 673 -30.12 11.45 -6.89
CA GLY A 673 -28.76 11.96 -6.72
C GLY A 673 -28.71 13.35 -6.09
N VAL A 674 -29.65 14.24 -6.45
CA VAL A 674 -29.80 15.57 -5.81
C VAL A 674 -30.15 15.40 -4.33
N ALA A 675 -31.18 14.60 -4.02
CA ALA A 675 -31.57 14.29 -2.65
C ALA A 675 -30.45 13.62 -1.85
N ALA A 676 -29.70 12.71 -2.49
CA ALA A 676 -28.58 12.05 -1.84
C ALA A 676 -27.48 13.02 -1.43
N ARG A 677 -27.11 13.96 -2.33
CA ARG A 677 -26.15 15.02 -2.03
C ARG A 677 -26.66 15.97 -0.95
N SER A 678 -27.97 16.24 -0.91
CA SER A 678 -28.55 17.13 0.10
C SER A 678 -28.55 16.48 1.49
N TYR A 679 -28.82 15.18 1.60
CA TYR A 679 -28.67 14.45 2.87
C TYR A 679 -27.26 14.39 3.42
N VAL A 680 -26.23 14.32 2.56
CA VAL A 680 -24.83 14.38 3.01
C VAL A 680 -24.57 15.64 3.85
N ARG A 681 -25.22 16.77 3.52
CA ARG A 681 -25.11 18.02 4.29
C ARG A 681 -25.73 17.90 5.69
N ALA A 682 -26.90 17.26 5.81
CA ALA A 682 -27.53 17.01 7.11
C ALA A 682 -26.75 15.98 7.95
N LEU A 683 -26.28 14.90 7.33
CA LEU A 683 -25.48 13.86 7.99
C LEU A 683 -24.14 14.41 8.51
N HIS A 684 -23.49 15.33 7.79
CA HIS A 684 -22.30 16.02 8.27
C HIS A 684 -22.57 17.01 9.40
N ARG A 685 -23.79 17.55 9.49
CA ARG A 685 -24.17 18.49 10.55
C ARG A 685 -24.44 17.77 11.86
N ALA A 686 -25.00 16.56 11.78
CA ALA A 686 -25.25 15.69 12.92
C ALA A 686 -23.93 15.16 13.53
N PRO A 687 -23.89 14.80 14.83
CA PRO A 687 -22.68 14.32 15.52
C PRO A 687 -22.39 12.84 15.20
N PHE A 688 -22.33 12.49 13.92
CA PHE A 688 -22.09 11.14 13.43
C PHE A 688 -20.69 11.01 12.82
N ALA A 689 -20.05 9.87 13.02
CA ALA A 689 -18.96 9.45 12.14
C ALA A 689 -19.59 8.93 10.85
N LEU A 690 -19.21 9.48 9.70
CA LEU A 690 -19.89 9.26 8.42
C LEU A 690 -18.95 8.61 7.39
N ASN A 691 -19.36 7.45 6.89
CA ASN A 691 -18.81 6.88 5.66
C ASN A 691 -19.84 7.08 4.54
N VAL A 692 -19.45 7.70 3.43
CA VAL A 692 -20.33 7.92 2.27
C VAL A 692 -19.86 7.06 1.11
N HIS A 693 -20.76 6.24 0.59
CA HIS A 693 -20.51 5.29 -0.48
C HIS A 693 -21.31 5.68 -1.74
N PRO A 694 -20.65 6.12 -2.82
CA PRO A 694 -21.31 6.37 -4.09
C PRO A 694 -21.65 5.05 -4.79
N MET A 695 -22.47 5.13 -5.83
CA MET A 695 -22.79 3.95 -6.64
C MET A 695 -21.62 3.51 -7.51
N GLU A 696 -21.27 2.23 -7.39
CA GLU A 696 -20.15 1.60 -8.10
C GLU A 696 -20.62 1.00 -9.45
N ARG A 697 -21.77 0.31 -9.45
CA ARG A 697 -22.39 -0.25 -10.65
C ARG A 697 -23.09 0.83 -11.50
N SER A 698 -23.31 0.51 -12.77
CA SER A 698 -23.94 1.43 -13.73
C SER A 698 -25.44 1.54 -13.47
N PHE A 699 -25.91 2.77 -13.30
CA PHE A 699 -27.34 3.08 -13.25
C PHE A 699 -27.77 3.56 -14.65
N HIS A 700 -28.23 2.61 -15.46
CA HIS A 700 -28.18 2.62 -16.94
C HIS A 700 -28.83 3.81 -17.66
N VAL A 701 -29.67 4.64 -17.02
CA VAL A 701 -30.42 5.72 -17.69
C VAL A 701 -29.82 7.11 -17.44
N HIS A 702 -28.91 7.27 -16.48
CA HIS A 702 -28.47 8.61 -16.04
C HIS A 702 -26.96 8.79 -16.11
N ALA A 703 -26.55 9.98 -16.58
CA ALA A 703 -25.16 10.38 -16.58
C ALA A 703 -24.63 10.54 -15.14
N ARG A 704 -23.36 10.21 -14.95
CA ARG A 704 -22.63 10.53 -13.72
C ARG A 704 -22.28 12.01 -13.71
N VAL A 705 -22.44 12.69 -12.57
CA VAL A 705 -22.04 14.10 -12.40
C VAL A 705 -20.54 14.26 -12.12
N GLY A 706 -19.85 13.15 -11.83
CA GLY A 706 -18.42 13.12 -11.54
C GLY A 706 -17.95 11.72 -11.15
N PRO A 707 -16.65 11.54 -10.89
CA PRO A 707 -16.14 10.30 -10.29
C PRO A 707 -16.79 10.09 -8.92
N GLY A 708 -17.04 8.82 -8.56
CA GLY A 708 -17.54 8.50 -7.22
C GLY A 708 -16.50 8.88 -6.17
N TRP A 709 -16.81 9.89 -5.37
CA TRP A 709 -16.00 10.24 -4.19
C TRP A 709 -16.54 9.49 -2.98
N GLN A 710 -15.65 8.85 -2.22
CA GLN A 710 -15.97 8.20 -0.94
C GLN A 710 -15.46 9.08 0.19
N ALA A 711 -16.34 9.41 1.14
CA ALA A 711 -15.94 9.94 2.43
C ALA A 711 -15.76 8.75 3.37
N ARG A 712 -14.66 8.68 4.12
CA ARG A 712 -14.51 7.70 5.19
C ARG A 712 -13.98 8.37 6.43
N THR A 713 -14.79 8.44 7.48
CA THR A 713 -14.34 8.94 8.79
C THR A 713 -14.21 7.82 9.82
N PHE A 714 -14.53 6.57 9.49
CA PHE A 714 -14.31 5.41 10.37
C PHE A 714 -14.03 4.12 9.58
N SER A 715 -13.52 3.11 10.28
CA SER A 715 -13.37 1.73 9.77
C SER A 715 -14.16 0.73 10.62
N GLY A 716 -14.27 -0.50 10.11
CA GLY A 716 -15.07 -1.57 10.72
C GLY A 716 -16.57 -1.44 10.43
N ALA A 717 -17.36 -2.28 11.10
CA ALA A 717 -18.81 -2.32 10.93
C ALA A 717 -19.47 -1.01 11.37
N PRO A 718 -20.44 -0.48 10.59
CA PRO A 718 -21.21 0.69 11.00
C PRO A 718 -22.22 0.34 12.10
N ASP A 719 -22.59 1.31 12.93
CA ASP A 719 -23.73 1.16 13.82
C ASP A 719 -25.04 1.26 13.02
N VAL A 720 -25.06 2.04 11.94
CA VAL A 720 -26.21 2.23 11.05
C VAL A 720 -25.77 2.18 9.57
N ALA A 721 -26.45 1.37 8.76
CA ALA A 721 -26.38 1.44 7.30
C ALA A 721 -27.65 2.11 6.76
N LEU A 722 -27.46 3.28 6.12
CA LEU A 722 -28.49 4.00 5.38
C LEU A 722 -28.34 3.69 3.90
N VAL A 723 -29.37 3.13 3.28
CA VAL A 723 -29.34 2.76 1.85
C VAL A 723 -30.46 3.48 1.11
N HIS A 724 -30.09 4.39 0.20
CA HIS A 724 -31.03 5.29 -0.47
C HIS A 724 -31.29 4.87 -1.92
N PHE A 725 -32.13 3.85 -2.08
CA PHE A 725 -32.60 3.34 -3.36
C PHE A 725 -33.97 2.69 -3.20
N ASN A 726 -34.72 2.65 -4.29
CA ASN A 726 -35.91 1.80 -4.40
C ASN A 726 -35.60 0.33 -4.06
N GLY A 727 -36.55 -0.34 -3.40
CA GLY A 727 -36.33 -1.66 -2.81
C GLY A 727 -35.99 -2.77 -3.82
N ASP A 728 -36.42 -2.64 -5.07
CA ASP A 728 -36.12 -3.56 -6.17
C ASP A 728 -34.68 -3.48 -6.69
N SER A 729 -33.97 -2.40 -6.37
CA SER A 729 -32.72 -2.04 -7.05
C SER A 729 -31.46 -2.42 -6.27
N TRP A 730 -31.58 -2.93 -5.04
CA TRP A 730 -30.44 -3.15 -4.16
C TRP A 730 -29.48 -4.21 -4.70
N GLN A 731 -30.00 -5.39 -5.04
CA GLN A 731 -29.24 -6.53 -5.56
C GLN A 731 -28.51 -6.19 -6.89
N SER A 732 -29.14 -5.37 -7.74
CA SER A 732 -28.60 -5.02 -9.05
C SER A 732 -27.60 -3.87 -8.99
N LEU A 733 -27.83 -2.85 -8.15
CA LEU A 733 -27.03 -1.62 -8.12
C LEU A 733 -25.91 -1.61 -7.07
N MET A 734 -26.05 -2.32 -5.95
CA MET A 734 -25.00 -2.37 -4.92
C MET A 734 -23.92 -3.39 -5.29
N SER A 735 -22.65 -3.06 -5.02
CA SER A 735 -21.56 -4.04 -5.10
C SER A 735 -21.61 -5.01 -3.91
N GLU A 736 -20.92 -6.16 -4.03
CA GLU A 736 -20.79 -7.13 -2.92
C GLU A 736 -20.31 -6.46 -1.64
N ARG A 737 -19.29 -5.61 -1.75
CA ARG A 737 -18.78 -4.80 -0.64
C ARG A 737 -19.86 -3.93 0.01
N GLN A 738 -20.74 -3.30 -0.78
CA GLN A 738 -21.80 -2.44 -0.24
C GLN A 738 -22.89 -3.26 0.45
N LEU A 739 -23.17 -4.46 -0.06
CA LEU A 739 -24.07 -5.42 0.58
C LEU A 739 -23.49 -5.89 1.92
N ASP A 740 -22.18 -6.17 1.97
CA ASP A 740 -21.49 -6.55 3.22
C ASP A 740 -21.50 -5.42 4.27
N ILE A 741 -21.32 -4.17 3.83
CA ILE A 741 -21.45 -3.00 4.72
C ILE A 741 -22.85 -2.90 5.32
N ALA A 742 -23.90 -3.11 4.50
CA ALA A 742 -25.26 -3.12 4.99
C ALA A 742 -25.51 -4.32 5.94
N ALA A 743 -25.06 -5.51 5.58
CA ALA A 743 -25.25 -6.74 6.36
C ALA A 743 -24.54 -6.71 7.71
N SER A 744 -23.39 -6.04 7.82
CA SER A 744 -22.62 -5.90 9.07
C SER A 744 -23.13 -4.81 10.00
N ALA A 745 -24.08 -3.98 9.55
CA ALA A 745 -24.61 -2.89 10.37
C ALA A 745 -25.50 -3.41 11.51
N ARG A 746 -25.48 -2.72 12.67
CA ARG A 746 -26.45 -3.01 13.74
C ARG A 746 -27.87 -2.66 13.32
N LEU A 747 -28.07 -1.49 12.71
CA LEU A 747 -29.34 -1.08 12.11
C LEU A 747 -29.21 -0.89 10.59
N LYS A 748 -30.08 -1.54 9.84
CA LYS A 748 -30.25 -1.37 8.38
C LYS A 748 -31.51 -0.58 8.10
N ILE A 749 -31.35 0.59 7.50
CA ILE A 749 -32.45 1.51 7.21
C ILE A 749 -32.52 1.77 5.72
N GLY A 750 -33.69 1.46 5.14
CA GLY A 750 -34.01 1.78 3.76
C GLY A 750 -34.55 3.19 3.63
N LEU A 751 -33.93 4.03 2.79
CA LEU A 751 -34.44 5.37 2.49
C LEU A 751 -35.21 5.33 1.17
N PHE A 752 -36.53 5.26 1.27
CA PHE A 752 -37.42 4.93 0.16
C PHE A 752 -38.36 6.08 -0.20
N VAL A 753 -38.53 6.30 -1.50
CA VAL A 753 -39.49 7.24 -2.07
C VAL A 753 -40.39 6.49 -3.06
N TRP A 754 -41.70 6.76 -3.01
CA TRP A 754 -42.66 6.07 -3.85
C TRP A 754 -43.84 6.98 -4.23
N GLU A 755 -44.47 6.70 -5.38
CA GLU A 755 -45.43 7.61 -6.00
C GLU A 755 -46.80 6.99 -6.30
N THR A 756 -47.13 5.81 -5.79
CA THR A 756 -48.47 5.20 -5.96
C THR A 756 -48.97 4.56 -4.68
N SER A 757 -50.27 4.29 -4.59
CA SER A 757 -50.89 3.65 -3.41
C SER A 757 -50.42 2.22 -3.13
N HIS A 758 -49.75 1.55 -4.08
CA HIS A 758 -49.30 0.17 -3.94
C HIS A 758 -47.80 0.06 -4.22
N VAL A 759 -47.07 -0.64 -3.35
CA VAL A 759 -45.66 -0.99 -3.60
C VAL A 759 -45.60 -2.29 -4.40
N PRO A 760 -44.76 -2.40 -5.44
CA PRO A 760 -44.60 -3.64 -6.19
C PRO A 760 -44.12 -4.78 -5.28
N GLY A 761 -44.71 -5.97 -5.41
CA GLY A 761 -44.38 -7.12 -4.56
C GLY A 761 -42.91 -7.53 -4.57
N GLY A 762 -42.16 -7.20 -5.63
CA GLY A 762 -40.72 -7.42 -5.71
C GLY A 762 -39.87 -6.66 -4.68
N TRP A 763 -40.45 -5.68 -3.97
CA TRP A 763 -39.75 -4.94 -2.90
C TRP A 763 -39.82 -5.65 -1.55
N LEU A 764 -40.81 -6.54 -1.34
CA LEU A 764 -41.05 -7.17 -0.04
C LEU A 764 -39.83 -7.92 0.52
N PRO A 765 -39.07 -8.71 -0.29
CA PRO A 765 -37.86 -9.35 0.22
C PRO A 765 -36.79 -8.38 0.71
N THR A 766 -36.70 -7.18 0.11
CA THR A 766 -35.78 -6.14 0.57
C THR A 766 -36.29 -5.52 1.86
N VAL A 767 -37.60 -5.24 1.97
CA VAL A 767 -38.23 -4.67 3.17
C VAL A 767 -38.09 -5.60 4.37
N ASP A 768 -38.29 -6.92 4.17
CA ASP A 768 -38.14 -7.94 5.23
C ASP A 768 -36.71 -7.98 5.81
N GLY A 769 -35.71 -7.50 5.07
CA GLY A 769 -34.32 -7.45 5.50
C GLY A 769 -33.94 -6.18 6.28
N LEU A 770 -34.86 -5.24 6.50
CA LEU A 770 -34.61 -3.95 7.14
C LEU A 770 -35.08 -3.89 8.58
N ASP A 771 -34.43 -3.02 9.35
CA ASP A 771 -34.81 -2.71 10.73
C ASP A 771 -35.71 -1.46 10.82
N ALA A 772 -35.64 -0.57 9.84
CA ALA A 772 -36.55 0.57 9.69
C ALA A 772 -36.58 1.13 8.26
N ILE A 773 -37.57 1.98 7.99
CA ILE A 773 -37.68 2.75 6.73
C ILE A 773 -37.68 4.25 7.06
N TRP A 774 -36.89 5.00 6.30
CA TRP A 774 -36.99 6.46 6.21
C TRP A 774 -37.69 6.85 4.92
N ALA A 775 -38.84 7.51 5.06
CA ALA A 775 -39.59 8.05 3.95
C ALA A 775 -39.46 9.59 3.92
N PRO A 776 -39.32 10.22 2.74
CA PRO A 776 -39.09 11.67 2.67
C PRO A 776 -40.36 12.50 2.92
N THR A 777 -41.53 11.87 2.94
CA THR A 777 -42.84 12.50 3.19
C THR A 777 -43.78 11.56 3.94
N GLU A 778 -44.81 12.12 4.57
CA GLU A 778 -45.89 11.36 5.19
C GLU A 778 -46.69 10.58 4.15
N PHE A 779 -46.83 11.10 2.93
CA PHE A 779 -47.42 10.34 1.82
C PHE A 779 -46.68 9.03 1.55
N CYS A 780 -45.35 9.07 1.44
CA CYS A 780 -44.54 7.85 1.27
C CYS A 780 -44.62 6.96 2.51
N ALA A 781 -44.51 7.53 3.71
CA ALA A 781 -44.53 6.78 4.96
C ALA A 781 -45.85 6.00 5.14
N ALA A 782 -46.98 6.63 4.83
CA ALA A 782 -48.29 6.01 4.92
C ALA A 782 -48.45 4.81 3.98
N ILE A 783 -47.80 4.81 2.82
CA ILE A 783 -47.78 3.67 1.90
C ILE A 783 -46.94 2.53 2.49
N PHE A 784 -45.74 2.82 2.99
CA PHE A 784 -44.86 1.79 3.54
C PHE A 784 -45.42 1.14 4.82
N ARG A 785 -46.09 1.92 5.68
CA ARG A 785 -46.77 1.39 6.89
C ARG A 785 -47.89 0.39 6.59
N GLN A 786 -48.40 0.33 5.35
CA GLN A 786 -49.42 -0.65 4.96
C GLN A 786 -48.82 -2.01 4.58
N ILE A 787 -47.51 -2.08 4.33
CA ILE A 787 -46.85 -3.30 3.82
C ILE A 787 -45.85 -3.90 4.82
N THR A 788 -45.59 -3.26 5.96
CA THR A 788 -44.65 -3.75 6.97
C THR A 788 -44.96 -3.19 8.36
N ASP A 789 -44.59 -3.96 9.40
CA ASP A 789 -44.70 -3.59 10.80
C ASP A 789 -43.41 -2.96 11.37
N ILE A 790 -42.32 -2.90 10.58
CA ILE A 790 -41.09 -2.24 11.03
C ILE A 790 -41.30 -0.71 11.15
N PRO A 791 -40.54 -0.02 12.01
CA PRO A 791 -40.66 1.43 12.14
C PRO A 791 -40.50 2.18 10.81
N VAL A 792 -41.45 3.06 10.50
CA VAL A 792 -41.41 3.96 9.33
C VAL A 792 -41.45 5.42 9.79
N ASP A 793 -40.31 6.10 9.68
CA ASP A 793 -40.13 7.50 10.06
C ASP A 793 -40.19 8.42 8.84
N VAL A 794 -40.73 9.63 9.05
CA VAL A 794 -40.64 10.71 8.07
C VAL A 794 -39.34 11.48 8.30
N VAL A 795 -38.40 11.35 7.38
CA VAL A 795 -37.12 12.08 7.36
C VAL A 795 -37.02 12.79 6.01
N PRO A 796 -37.38 14.08 5.92
CA PRO A 796 -37.53 14.73 4.64
C PRO A 796 -36.19 15.03 3.94
N TYR A 797 -36.23 15.29 2.63
CA TYR A 797 -35.06 15.77 1.90
C TYR A 797 -34.67 17.19 2.34
N VAL A 798 -33.37 17.47 2.34
CA VAL A 798 -32.85 18.82 2.58
C VAL A 798 -33.11 19.69 1.35
N VAL A 799 -33.79 20.81 1.57
CA VAL A 799 -34.04 21.86 0.56
C VAL A 799 -33.64 23.20 1.18
N GLU A 800 -32.37 23.54 1.03
CA GLU A 800 -31.79 24.80 1.49
C GLU A 800 -30.67 25.20 0.54
N ASN A 801 -30.91 26.22 -0.28
CA ASN A 801 -29.89 26.73 -1.19
C ASN A 801 -28.94 27.64 -0.41
N GLU A 802 -27.64 27.49 -0.67
CA GLU A 802 -26.69 28.53 -0.25
C GLU A 802 -26.96 29.80 -1.06
N PRO A 803 -26.80 31.00 -0.47
CA PRO A 803 -26.98 32.24 -1.20
C PRO A 803 -25.94 32.33 -2.32
N GLY A 804 -26.32 31.90 -3.52
CA GLY A 804 -25.53 32.06 -4.73
C GLY A 804 -25.60 33.50 -5.25
N GLU A 805 -24.62 33.88 -6.07
CA GLU A 805 -24.73 35.12 -6.83
C GLU A 805 -25.95 35.04 -7.76
N PRO A 806 -26.84 36.05 -7.75
CA PRO A 806 -27.96 36.08 -8.67
C PRO A 806 -27.49 35.95 -10.12
N ALA A 807 -28.25 35.23 -10.94
CA ALA A 807 -27.95 35.11 -12.36
C ALA A 807 -27.83 36.51 -12.99
N SER A 808 -26.70 36.75 -13.67
CA SER A 808 -26.44 38.04 -14.31
C SER A 808 -27.54 38.38 -15.32
N ALA A 809 -27.77 39.69 -15.54
CA ALA A 809 -28.72 40.14 -16.54
C ALA A 809 -28.40 39.57 -17.94
N ALA A 810 -27.11 39.42 -18.25
CA ALA A 810 -26.64 38.80 -19.48
C ALA A 810 -27.00 37.31 -19.57
N ALA A 811 -26.85 36.53 -18.49
CA ALA A 811 -27.22 35.12 -18.45
C ALA A 811 -28.72 34.93 -18.71
N LYS A 812 -29.57 35.75 -18.06
CA LYS A 812 -31.02 35.74 -18.26
C LYS A 812 -31.43 36.15 -19.69
N ALA A 813 -30.80 37.18 -20.25
CA ALA A 813 -31.04 37.61 -21.62
C ALA A 813 -30.64 36.54 -22.65
N ASN A 814 -29.47 35.90 -22.44
CA ASN A 814 -29.00 34.82 -23.29
C ASN A 814 -29.93 33.62 -23.25
N LEU A 815 -30.40 33.23 -22.06
CA LEU A 815 -31.33 32.11 -21.89
C LEU A 815 -32.66 32.38 -22.60
N ARG A 816 -33.19 33.60 -22.46
CA ARG A 816 -34.40 34.02 -23.19
C ARG A 816 -34.22 33.92 -24.70
N LYS A 817 -33.09 34.41 -25.22
CA LYS A 817 -32.76 34.35 -26.65
C LYS A 817 -32.60 32.90 -27.14
N ALA A 818 -31.90 32.06 -26.37
CA ALA A 818 -31.60 30.67 -26.74
C ALA A 818 -32.87 29.82 -26.88
N PHE A 819 -33.86 30.04 -26.01
CA PHE A 819 -35.07 29.21 -25.96
C PHE A 819 -36.34 29.92 -26.44
N SER A 820 -36.20 31.06 -27.14
CA SER A 820 -37.35 31.82 -27.66
C SER A 820 -38.37 32.22 -26.58
N ILE A 821 -37.88 32.55 -25.38
CA ILE A 821 -38.71 33.05 -24.28
C ILE A 821 -38.86 34.57 -24.45
N ASP A 822 -40.08 35.02 -24.72
CA ASP A 822 -40.38 36.41 -25.08
C ASP A 822 -40.05 37.36 -23.91
N PRO A 823 -39.12 38.32 -24.07
CA PRO A 823 -38.72 39.25 -23.02
C PRO A 823 -39.85 40.14 -22.52
N ALA A 824 -40.92 40.35 -23.31
CA ALA A 824 -42.10 41.10 -22.90
C ALA A 824 -43.06 40.29 -22.02
N LYS A 825 -42.89 38.96 -21.95
CA LYS A 825 -43.78 38.05 -21.22
C LYS A 825 -43.20 37.60 -19.87
N LYS A 826 -44.09 37.46 -18.90
CA LYS A 826 -43.82 36.81 -17.61
C LYS A 826 -43.84 35.30 -17.79
N VAL A 827 -42.99 34.58 -17.06
CA VAL A 827 -42.79 33.13 -17.22
C VAL A 827 -43.52 32.35 -16.14
N ILE A 828 -44.30 31.35 -16.57
CA ILE A 828 -44.74 30.23 -15.75
C ILE A 828 -43.83 29.05 -16.07
N LEU A 829 -43.19 28.44 -15.08
CA LEU A 829 -42.25 27.33 -15.27
C LEU A 829 -42.84 26.03 -14.73
N TYR A 830 -42.72 24.95 -15.52
CA TYR A 830 -42.81 23.59 -15.03
C TYR A 830 -41.56 22.81 -15.40
N ALA A 831 -40.86 22.26 -14.41
CA ALA A 831 -39.63 21.49 -14.61
C ALA A 831 -39.83 20.04 -14.19
N PHE A 832 -39.59 19.10 -15.11
CA PHE A 832 -39.73 17.66 -14.87
C PHE A 832 -38.74 16.83 -15.71
N ASP A 833 -38.79 15.51 -15.56
CA ASP A 833 -37.98 14.55 -16.32
C ASP A 833 -38.91 13.64 -17.13
N GLY A 834 -38.75 13.60 -18.46
CA GLY A 834 -39.57 12.80 -19.37
C GLY A 834 -39.40 11.30 -19.19
N SER A 835 -38.25 10.85 -18.68
CA SER A 835 -37.99 9.45 -18.32
C SER A 835 -38.83 8.96 -17.13
N SER A 836 -39.46 9.88 -16.39
CA SER A 836 -40.30 9.60 -15.21
C SER A 836 -41.81 9.46 -15.52
N TYR A 837 -42.13 9.01 -16.74
CA TYR A 837 -43.48 8.84 -17.32
C TYR A 837 -44.28 10.15 -17.41
N LEU A 838 -44.49 10.64 -18.64
CA LEU A 838 -45.23 11.87 -18.91
C LEU A 838 -46.66 11.87 -18.33
N ALA A 839 -47.33 10.71 -18.28
CA ALA A 839 -48.64 10.57 -17.66
C ALA A 839 -48.64 10.92 -16.16
N ARG A 840 -47.55 10.61 -15.43
CA ARG A 840 -47.40 10.93 -14.00
C ARG A 840 -47.14 12.41 -13.76
N LYS A 841 -46.35 13.06 -14.62
CA LYS A 841 -46.07 14.51 -14.54
C LYS A 841 -47.20 15.36 -15.13
N ASN A 842 -47.99 14.77 -16.03
CA ASN A 842 -49.16 15.33 -16.67
C ASN A 842 -49.01 16.80 -17.15
N PRO A 843 -47.97 17.14 -17.94
CA PRO A 843 -47.81 18.49 -18.50
C PRO A 843 -48.96 18.87 -19.46
N HIS A 844 -49.70 17.89 -19.97
CA HIS A 844 -50.86 18.09 -20.85
C HIS A 844 -51.97 18.89 -20.16
N ALA A 845 -52.31 18.56 -18.91
CA ALA A 845 -53.29 19.29 -18.12
C ALA A 845 -52.85 20.75 -17.90
N LEU A 846 -51.56 20.99 -17.63
CA LEU A 846 -51.04 22.35 -17.45
C LEU A 846 -51.15 23.19 -18.72
N ILE A 847 -50.85 22.64 -19.90
CA ILE A 847 -51.00 23.37 -21.17
C ILE A 847 -52.47 23.74 -21.40
N ARG A 848 -53.39 22.80 -21.19
CA ARG A 848 -54.83 23.05 -21.37
C ARG A 848 -55.34 24.10 -20.39
N ALA A 849 -55.00 23.98 -19.11
CA ALA A 849 -55.39 24.95 -18.08
C ALA A 849 -54.79 26.35 -18.32
N PHE A 850 -53.51 26.44 -18.72
CA PHE A 850 -52.85 27.70 -19.06
C PHE A 850 -53.58 28.44 -20.20
N ARG A 851 -54.01 27.70 -21.22
CA ARG A 851 -54.78 28.26 -22.35
C ARG A 851 -56.20 28.62 -21.96
N ALA A 852 -56.87 27.77 -21.18
CA ALA A 852 -58.21 28.04 -20.67
C ALA A 852 -58.25 29.30 -19.79
N ALA A 853 -57.18 29.56 -19.04
CA ALA A 853 -57.02 30.77 -18.23
C ALA A 853 -56.76 32.06 -19.05
N GLY A 854 -56.54 31.98 -20.37
CA GLY A 854 -56.29 33.17 -21.21
C GLY A 854 -54.99 33.92 -20.89
N LEU A 855 -54.03 33.25 -20.24
CA LEU A 855 -52.83 33.89 -19.72
C LEU A 855 -51.85 34.30 -20.83
N ALA A 856 -51.85 33.59 -21.96
CA ALA A 856 -51.03 33.93 -23.13
C ALA A 856 -51.36 35.33 -23.69
N GLN A 857 -52.65 35.67 -23.74
CA GLN A 857 -53.16 36.98 -24.18
C GLN A 857 -52.92 38.06 -23.11
N SER A 858 -52.70 37.64 -21.86
CA SER A 858 -52.48 38.51 -20.70
C SER A 858 -50.99 38.74 -20.37
N GLY A 859 -50.10 38.49 -21.33
CA GLY A 859 -48.67 38.76 -21.19
C GLY A 859 -47.86 37.66 -20.50
N TRP A 860 -48.36 36.43 -20.46
CA TRP A 860 -47.65 35.28 -19.88
C TRP A 860 -47.21 34.28 -20.95
N GLN A 861 -46.17 33.51 -20.62
CA GLN A 861 -45.67 32.40 -21.43
C GLN A 861 -45.42 31.19 -20.52
N LEU A 862 -45.85 30.02 -20.95
CA LEU A 862 -45.59 28.77 -20.25
C LEU A 862 -44.28 28.16 -20.77
N VAL A 863 -43.36 27.84 -19.86
CA VAL A 863 -42.08 27.18 -20.18
C VAL A 863 -42.05 25.81 -19.52
N LEU A 864 -41.95 24.77 -20.34
CA LEU A 864 -41.80 23.39 -19.92
C LEU A 864 -40.31 23.00 -20.04
N LYS A 865 -39.62 22.93 -18.91
CA LYS A 865 -38.26 22.39 -18.84
C LYS A 865 -38.37 20.88 -18.67
N THR A 866 -37.84 20.12 -19.62
CA THR A 866 -37.74 18.66 -19.55
C THR A 866 -36.40 18.12 -20.06
N LYS A 867 -36.26 16.80 -20.10
CA LYS A 867 -35.23 16.03 -20.81
C LYS A 867 -35.87 14.67 -21.15
N HIS A 868 -35.36 13.96 -22.16
CA HIS A 868 -35.81 12.59 -22.52
C HIS A 868 -37.26 12.49 -23.02
N VAL A 869 -37.87 13.57 -23.52
CA VAL A 869 -39.24 13.49 -24.07
C VAL A 869 -39.28 12.63 -25.33
N PHE A 870 -38.19 12.60 -26.10
CA PHE A 870 -38.07 11.76 -27.30
C PHE A 870 -37.79 10.28 -27.02
N ASP A 871 -37.46 9.90 -25.78
CA ASP A 871 -37.25 8.49 -25.40
C ASP A 871 -38.59 7.72 -25.37
N LEU A 872 -39.72 8.44 -25.34
CA LEU A 872 -41.08 7.92 -25.49
C LEU A 872 -41.76 8.57 -26.70
N PRO A 873 -41.48 8.10 -27.94
CA PRO A 873 -41.81 8.83 -29.17
C PRO A 873 -43.30 9.21 -29.30
N ASP A 874 -44.20 8.31 -28.92
CA ASP A 874 -45.65 8.52 -29.05
C ASP A 874 -46.19 9.54 -28.04
N GLU A 875 -45.78 9.43 -26.77
CA GLU A 875 -46.20 10.37 -25.72
C GLU A 875 -45.53 11.73 -25.89
N GLY A 876 -44.27 11.77 -26.30
CA GLY A 876 -43.57 13.00 -26.63
C GLY A 876 -44.20 13.71 -27.83
N LYS A 877 -44.61 12.96 -28.86
CA LYS A 877 -45.34 13.51 -30.01
C LYS A 877 -46.67 14.13 -29.58
N LYS A 878 -47.48 13.44 -28.76
CA LYS A 878 -48.75 13.99 -28.23
C LYS A 878 -48.54 15.31 -27.49
N LEU A 879 -47.47 15.40 -26.70
CA LEU A 879 -47.12 16.64 -25.99
C LEU A 879 -46.75 17.76 -26.97
N LEU A 880 -45.90 17.49 -27.96
CA LEU A 880 -45.47 18.48 -28.95
C LEU A 880 -46.61 18.93 -29.88
N ASP A 881 -47.50 18.01 -30.26
CA ASP A 881 -48.72 18.32 -31.02
C ASP A 881 -49.64 19.25 -30.21
N LEU A 882 -49.75 19.02 -28.90
CA LEU A 882 -50.50 19.91 -28.00
C LEU A 882 -49.82 21.27 -27.85
N VAL A 883 -48.48 21.35 -27.81
CA VAL A 883 -47.74 22.63 -27.78
C VAL A 883 -48.01 23.44 -29.06
N GLY A 884 -47.93 22.81 -30.23
CA GLY A 884 -48.23 23.46 -31.50
C GLY A 884 -47.25 24.59 -31.87
N LYS A 885 -47.70 25.56 -32.68
CA LYS A 885 -46.87 26.64 -33.24
C LYS A 885 -47.21 28.05 -32.74
N ALA A 886 -48.10 28.17 -31.75
CA ALA A 886 -48.61 29.46 -31.29
C ALA A 886 -47.59 30.29 -30.47
N GLY A 887 -46.48 29.68 -30.02
CA GLY A 887 -45.41 30.35 -29.27
C GLY A 887 -45.81 30.76 -27.84
N ASP A 888 -47.00 30.37 -27.38
CA ASP A 888 -47.52 30.57 -26.03
C ASP A 888 -46.91 29.59 -25.01
N VAL A 889 -46.51 28.41 -25.49
CA VAL A 889 -45.79 27.38 -24.73
C VAL A 889 -44.41 27.14 -25.36
N VAL A 890 -43.37 27.12 -24.54
CA VAL A 890 -41.98 26.82 -24.92
C VAL A 890 -41.54 25.52 -24.25
N VAL A 891 -40.97 24.59 -25.02
CA VAL A 891 -40.40 23.35 -24.48
C VAL A 891 -38.88 23.42 -24.58
N ILE A 892 -38.21 23.21 -23.44
CA ILE A 892 -36.76 23.08 -23.34
C ILE A 892 -36.46 21.61 -23.02
N ASP A 893 -36.23 20.79 -24.05
CA ASP A 893 -35.92 19.36 -23.93
C ASP A 893 -34.41 19.10 -24.02
N GLN A 894 -33.67 19.63 -23.04
CA GLN A 894 -32.22 19.39 -22.97
C GLN A 894 -31.71 19.52 -21.52
N PRO A 895 -30.54 18.91 -21.21
CA PRO A 895 -29.82 19.20 -19.98
C PRO A 895 -29.45 20.68 -19.92
N LEU A 896 -29.61 21.28 -18.74
CA LEU A 896 -29.12 22.63 -18.42
C LEU A 896 -28.07 22.52 -17.31
N SER A 897 -27.04 23.35 -17.37
CA SER A 897 -26.11 23.52 -16.24
C SER A 897 -26.84 24.07 -15.01
N GLN A 898 -26.24 23.94 -13.83
CA GLN A 898 -26.82 24.46 -12.59
C GLN A 898 -27.08 25.98 -12.66
N ASN A 899 -26.17 26.72 -13.31
CA ASN A 899 -26.32 28.17 -13.50
C ASN A 899 -27.47 28.51 -14.47
N GLU A 900 -27.63 27.77 -15.56
CA GLU A 900 -28.73 27.98 -16.50
C GLU A 900 -30.09 27.60 -15.88
N LEU A 901 -30.14 26.50 -15.12
CA LEU A 901 -31.34 26.10 -14.40
C LEU A 901 -31.70 27.14 -13.33
N GLY A 902 -30.72 27.61 -12.55
CA GLY A 902 -30.90 28.70 -11.59
C GLY A 902 -31.41 29.99 -12.25
N ALA A 903 -30.84 30.37 -13.40
CA ALA A 903 -31.30 31.53 -14.18
C ALA A 903 -32.74 31.36 -14.69
N LEU A 904 -33.13 30.14 -15.08
CA LEU A 904 -34.50 29.83 -15.51
C LEU A 904 -35.49 29.92 -14.34
N PHE A 905 -35.14 29.40 -13.16
CA PHE A 905 -35.93 29.59 -11.95
C PHE A 905 -35.99 31.06 -11.52
N GLU A 906 -34.91 31.84 -11.69
CA GLU A 906 -34.95 33.28 -11.44
C GLU A 906 -35.92 34.01 -12.37
N LEU A 907 -35.94 33.66 -13.66
CA LEU A 907 -36.87 34.20 -14.66
C LEU A 907 -38.34 33.84 -14.39
N CYS A 908 -38.57 32.69 -13.76
CA CYS A 908 -39.88 32.21 -13.38
C CYS A 908 -40.54 33.15 -12.35
N ALA A 909 -41.76 33.61 -12.66
CA ALA A 909 -42.61 34.35 -11.73
C ALA A 909 -43.57 33.43 -10.98
N VAL A 910 -44.07 32.38 -11.65
CA VAL A 910 -44.93 31.34 -11.06
C VAL A 910 -44.38 29.97 -11.44
N TYR A 911 -44.14 29.11 -10.45
CA TYR A 911 -43.82 27.71 -10.69
C TYR A 911 -45.12 26.90 -10.64
N ALA A 912 -45.41 26.09 -11.65
CA ALA A 912 -46.65 25.33 -11.75
C ALA A 912 -46.36 23.84 -11.99
N SER A 913 -46.98 22.94 -11.21
CA SER A 913 -46.84 21.49 -11.35
C SER A 913 -48.21 20.80 -11.36
N SER A 914 -48.59 20.24 -12.50
CA SER A 914 -49.85 19.50 -12.68
C SER A 914 -49.69 17.99 -12.49
N HIS A 915 -48.68 17.58 -11.74
CA HIS A 915 -48.36 16.18 -11.50
C HIS A 915 -49.57 15.39 -11.00
N SER A 916 -49.70 14.16 -11.47
CA SER A 916 -50.68 13.19 -10.95
C SER A 916 -50.18 12.51 -9.68
N SER A 917 -48.86 12.38 -9.51
CA SER A 917 -48.24 11.95 -8.25
C SER A 917 -46.75 12.28 -8.15
N GLU A 918 -46.30 12.62 -6.94
CA GLU A 918 -44.90 12.85 -6.56
C GLU A 918 -44.64 12.25 -5.18
N GLY A 919 -43.53 11.54 -5.01
CA GLY A 919 -43.14 11.04 -3.68
C GLY A 919 -42.67 12.15 -2.74
N PHE A 920 -42.06 13.21 -3.27
CA PHE A 920 -41.61 14.38 -2.52
C PHE A 920 -41.96 15.70 -3.20
N GLY A 921 -41.58 15.88 -4.47
CA GLY A 921 -41.77 17.14 -5.21
C GLY A 921 -40.60 18.12 -5.05
N LEU A 922 -39.37 17.68 -5.35
CA LEU A 922 -38.13 18.47 -5.15
C LEU A 922 -38.21 19.86 -5.80
N THR A 923 -38.64 19.93 -7.05
CA THR A 923 -38.71 21.20 -7.80
C THR A 923 -39.78 22.16 -7.26
N ILE A 924 -40.85 21.62 -6.64
CA ILE A 924 -41.88 22.40 -5.93
C ILE A 924 -41.24 23.03 -4.68
N ALA A 925 -40.54 22.22 -3.89
CA ALA A 925 -39.84 22.68 -2.69
C ALA A 925 -38.72 23.70 -3.02
N GLU A 926 -37.95 23.48 -4.09
CA GLU A 926 -36.92 24.41 -4.56
C GLU A 926 -37.53 25.76 -4.99
N ALA A 927 -38.65 25.74 -5.72
CA ALA A 927 -39.35 26.97 -6.10
C ALA A 927 -39.85 27.74 -4.87
N MET A 928 -40.38 27.03 -3.87
CA MET A 928 -40.80 27.62 -2.59
C MET A 928 -39.62 28.20 -1.82
N GLU A 929 -38.47 27.51 -1.74
CA GLU A 929 -37.23 28.01 -1.12
C GLU A 929 -36.77 29.30 -1.80
N MET A 930 -36.82 29.35 -3.12
CA MET A 930 -36.49 30.55 -3.90
C MET A 930 -37.53 31.68 -3.74
N GLY A 931 -38.63 31.44 -3.02
CA GLY A 931 -39.68 32.43 -2.77
C GLY A 931 -40.54 32.70 -3.99
N LYS A 932 -40.72 31.70 -4.86
CA LYS A 932 -41.63 31.79 -6.00
C LYS A 932 -43.07 31.54 -5.58
N VAL A 933 -44.01 32.08 -6.35
CA VAL A 933 -45.41 31.69 -6.23
C VAL A 933 -45.55 30.29 -6.83
N VAL A 934 -46.09 29.35 -6.06
CA VAL A 934 -46.18 27.95 -6.45
C VAL A 934 -47.64 27.52 -6.60
N VAL A 935 -47.95 26.93 -7.75
CA VAL A 935 -49.23 26.26 -8.05
C VAL A 935 -48.93 24.77 -8.21
N ALA A 936 -49.54 23.89 -7.43
CA ALA A 936 -49.33 22.46 -7.65
C ALA A 936 -50.54 21.62 -7.24
N THR A 937 -50.69 20.45 -7.86
CA THR A 937 -51.70 19.45 -7.48
C THR A 937 -51.61 19.14 -5.98
N ASP A 938 -52.75 19.16 -5.28
CA ASP A 938 -52.91 18.80 -3.86
C ASP A 938 -52.95 17.26 -3.69
N TYR A 939 -51.90 16.60 -4.16
CA TYR A 939 -51.72 15.16 -4.08
C TYR A 939 -50.25 14.80 -3.87
N GLY A 940 -49.97 13.61 -3.33
CA GLY A 940 -48.61 13.14 -3.11
C GLY A 940 -47.86 13.88 -2.00
N GLY A 941 -46.52 13.85 -2.08
CA GLY A 941 -45.61 14.37 -1.07
C GLY A 941 -45.57 15.90 -0.92
N SER A 942 -46.02 16.67 -1.91
CA SER A 942 -46.02 18.14 -1.80
C SER A 942 -46.96 18.67 -0.71
N ARG A 943 -47.95 17.88 -0.29
CA ARG A 943 -48.92 18.24 0.76
C ARG A 943 -48.27 18.47 2.13
N ASP A 944 -47.08 17.92 2.34
CA ASP A 944 -46.33 18.06 3.59
C ASP A 944 -45.81 19.49 3.81
N PHE A 945 -45.65 20.27 2.74
CA PHE A 945 -45.07 21.61 2.81
C PHE A 945 -45.80 22.69 2.00
N LEU A 946 -46.64 22.35 1.02
CA LEU A 946 -47.45 23.30 0.26
C LEU A 946 -48.91 23.28 0.71
N ASP A 947 -49.42 24.45 1.10
CA ASP A 947 -50.83 24.66 1.44
C ASP A 947 -51.30 26.06 0.97
N ALA A 948 -52.57 26.38 1.18
CA ALA A 948 -53.16 27.66 0.78
C ALA A 948 -52.59 28.89 1.52
N THR A 949 -51.80 28.69 2.59
CA THR A 949 -51.16 29.79 3.32
C THR A 949 -49.85 30.25 2.67
N CYS A 950 -49.25 29.39 1.84
CA CYS A 950 -47.93 29.61 1.23
C CYS A 950 -47.87 29.33 -0.28
N GLY A 951 -49.00 29.02 -0.91
CA GLY A 951 -49.12 28.85 -2.36
C GLY A 951 -50.54 28.53 -2.79
N PHE A 952 -50.68 27.86 -3.93
CA PHE A 952 -51.95 27.54 -4.56
C PHE A 952 -52.07 26.03 -4.80
N PRO A 953 -52.50 25.25 -3.79
CA PRO A 953 -52.81 23.83 -3.98
C PRO A 953 -54.05 23.69 -4.90
N VAL A 954 -53.96 22.79 -5.88
CA VAL A 954 -55.00 22.54 -6.88
C VAL A 954 -55.71 21.24 -6.57
N LYS A 955 -57.04 21.24 -6.56
CA LYS A 955 -57.82 20.05 -6.29
C LYS A 955 -57.45 18.90 -7.24
N ALA A 956 -57.45 17.69 -6.69
CA ALA A 956 -57.28 16.46 -7.45
C ALA A 956 -58.29 15.42 -6.99
N GLU A 957 -58.79 14.62 -7.92
CA GLU A 957 -59.62 13.46 -7.65
C GLU A 957 -58.76 12.19 -7.69
N ILE A 958 -58.93 11.30 -6.71
CA ILE A 958 -58.20 10.03 -6.70
C ILE A 958 -58.78 9.13 -7.79
N ALA A 959 -57.94 8.69 -8.72
CA ALA A 959 -58.33 7.82 -9.82
C ALA A 959 -57.38 6.62 -9.93
N ALA A 960 -57.95 5.44 -10.16
CA ALA A 960 -57.19 4.23 -10.43
C ALA A 960 -56.62 4.24 -11.86
N LEU A 961 -55.39 3.77 -12.02
CA LEU A 961 -54.73 3.63 -13.32
C LEU A 961 -55.44 2.60 -14.18
N ASP A 962 -55.77 2.99 -15.40
CA ASP A 962 -56.42 2.16 -16.40
C ASP A 962 -55.46 1.19 -17.10
N GLN A 963 -54.16 1.50 -17.09
CA GLN A 963 -53.07 0.70 -17.64
C GLN A 963 -51.80 0.73 -16.76
N THR A 964 -50.85 -0.16 -17.06
CA THR A 964 -49.56 -0.22 -16.38
C THR A 964 -48.55 0.71 -17.06
N TYR A 965 -47.92 1.60 -16.29
CA TYR A 965 -46.83 2.47 -16.73
C TYR A 965 -45.52 2.02 -16.10
N GLY A 966 -44.82 1.08 -16.75
CA GLY A 966 -43.59 0.48 -16.21
C GLY A 966 -43.80 -0.11 -14.80
N PRO A 967 -43.19 0.45 -13.74
CA PRO A 967 -43.35 -0.07 -12.38
C PRO A 967 -44.69 0.33 -11.72
N TYR A 968 -45.48 1.23 -12.34
CA TYR A 968 -46.78 1.65 -11.82
C TYR A 968 -47.90 0.77 -12.40
N LEU A 969 -48.45 -0.11 -11.56
CA LEU A 969 -49.39 -1.14 -11.98
C LEU A 969 -50.79 -0.58 -12.25
N ARG A 970 -51.48 -1.17 -13.25
CA ARG A 970 -52.93 -0.98 -13.44
C ARG A 970 -53.67 -1.20 -12.11
N GLY A 971 -54.58 -0.30 -11.77
CA GLY A 971 -55.34 -0.33 -10.51
C GLY A 971 -54.69 0.42 -9.35
N ALA A 972 -53.41 0.80 -9.44
CA ALA A 972 -52.82 1.73 -8.47
C ALA A 972 -53.46 3.12 -8.60
N GLU A 973 -53.33 3.98 -7.60
CA GLU A 973 -54.02 5.28 -7.57
C GLU A 973 -53.08 6.46 -7.81
N TRP A 974 -53.58 7.46 -8.54
CA TRP A 974 -53.00 8.79 -8.71
C TRP A 974 -54.05 9.88 -8.45
N GLY A 975 -53.59 11.09 -8.14
CA GLY A 975 -54.44 12.28 -8.09
C GLY A 975 -54.61 12.89 -9.46
N GLN A 976 -55.77 12.70 -10.09
CA GLN A 976 -56.10 13.38 -11.33
C GLN A 976 -56.44 14.85 -11.03
N VAL A 977 -55.59 15.77 -11.49
CA VAL A 977 -55.77 17.21 -11.28
C VAL A 977 -57.07 17.72 -11.92
N ASP A 978 -57.81 18.56 -11.19
CA ASP A 978 -58.97 19.30 -11.72
C ASP A 978 -58.45 20.44 -12.62
N GLU A 979 -58.64 20.31 -13.94
CA GLU A 979 -58.15 21.29 -14.91
C GLU A 979 -58.83 22.66 -14.80
N ALA A 980 -60.10 22.71 -14.37
CA ALA A 980 -60.81 23.96 -14.18
C ALA A 980 -60.28 24.69 -12.94
N ASP A 981 -60.02 23.95 -11.86
CA ASP A 981 -59.37 24.49 -10.68
C ASP A 981 -57.91 24.90 -10.95
N LEU A 982 -57.19 24.14 -11.76
CA LEU A 982 -55.83 24.48 -12.20
C LEU A 982 -55.82 25.81 -12.96
N ALA A 983 -56.75 26.01 -13.90
CA ALA A 983 -56.87 27.26 -14.64
C ALA A 983 -57.19 28.46 -13.72
N ARG A 984 -58.08 28.24 -12.74
CA ARG A 984 -58.40 29.23 -11.70
C ARG A 984 -57.17 29.57 -10.85
N ALA A 985 -56.46 28.56 -10.34
CA ALA A 985 -55.27 28.74 -9.52
C ALA A 985 -54.14 29.46 -10.28
N LEU A 986 -53.94 29.17 -11.56
CA LEU A 986 -52.99 29.90 -12.42
C LEU A 986 -53.38 31.36 -12.58
N THR A 987 -54.68 31.65 -12.74
CA THR A 987 -55.21 33.02 -12.82
C THR A 987 -54.98 33.78 -11.52
N ASP A 988 -55.24 33.16 -10.38
CA ASP A 988 -55.05 33.77 -9.06
C ASP A 988 -53.57 33.99 -8.74
N ALA A 989 -52.70 33.04 -9.10
CA ALA A 989 -51.25 33.20 -9.00
C ALA A 989 -50.74 34.35 -9.87
N ALA A 990 -51.21 34.46 -11.12
CA ALA A 990 -50.89 35.56 -12.01
C ALA A 990 -51.38 36.91 -11.46
N ARG A 991 -52.58 36.94 -10.85
CA ARG A 991 -53.12 38.13 -10.18
C ARG A 991 -52.27 38.52 -8.98
N ALA A 992 -51.84 37.58 -8.15
CA ALA A 992 -50.95 37.84 -7.01
C ALA A 992 -49.60 38.43 -7.44
N VAL A 993 -49.08 38.01 -8.60
CA VAL A 993 -47.88 38.63 -9.19
C VAL A 993 -48.17 40.05 -9.70
N ALA A 994 -49.35 40.32 -10.24
CA ALA A 994 -49.74 41.65 -10.72
C ALA A 994 -50.05 42.63 -9.58
N SER A 995 -50.65 42.16 -8.47
CA SER A 995 -51.00 42.99 -7.30
C SER A 995 -49.82 43.29 -6.37
N GLY A 996 -48.70 42.57 -6.52
CA GLY A 996 -47.53 42.68 -5.63
C GLY A 996 -47.56 41.71 -4.43
N ASP A 997 -48.60 40.89 -4.29
CA ASP A 997 -48.74 39.89 -3.22
C ASP A 997 -47.73 38.74 -3.33
N ALA A 998 -47.14 38.53 -4.51
CA ALA A 998 -46.16 37.47 -4.75
C ALA A 998 -44.99 37.46 -3.76
N ALA A 999 -44.51 38.63 -3.34
CA ALA A 999 -43.41 38.72 -2.36
C ALA A 999 -43.82 38.17 -0.99
N ARG A 1000 -45.05 38.43 -0.54
CA ARG A 1000 -45.59 37.91 0.73
C ARG A 1000 -45.79 36.40 0.67
N ILE A 1001 -46.40 35.90 -0.40
CA ILE A 1001 -46.62 34.45 -0.62
C ILE A 1001 -45.27 33.72 -0.70
N GLY A 1002 -44.34 34.26 -1.49
CA GLY A 1002 -42.99 33.71 -1.62
C GLY A 1002 -42.20 33.70 -0.31
N ALA A 1003 -42.32 34.74 0.51
CA ALA A 1003 -41.71 34.78 1.83
C ALA A 1003 -42.29 33.71 2.77
N ALA A 1004 -43.61 33.51 2.76
CA ALA A 1004 -44.26 32.45 3.54
C ALA A 1004 -43.83 31.04 3.06
N ALA A 1005 -43.74 30.83 1.74
CA ALA A 1005 -43.24 29.60 1.15
C ALA A 1005 -41.81 29.30 1.58
N ARG A 1006 -40.90 30.27 1.45
CA ARG A 1006 -39.50 30.14 1.86
C ARG A 1006 -39.38 29.84 3.36
N ALA A 1007 -40.15 30.54 4.20
CA ALA A 1007 -40.15 30.32 5.64
C ALA A 1007 -40.56 28.88 5.99
N ARG A 1008 -41.62 28.35 5.36
CA ARG A 1008 -42.08 26.97 5.54
C ARG A 1008 -41.01 25.94 5.17
N ILE A 1009 -40.33 26.15 4.03
CA ILE A 1009 -39.24 25.28 3.59
C ILE A 1009 -38.06 25.34 4.57
N ARG A 1010 -37.64 26.53 5.01
CA ARG A 1010 -36.52 26.67 5.95
C ARG A 1010 -36.81 26.12 7.34
N GLU A 1011 -38.07 26.20 7.78
CA GLU A 1011 -38.52 25.62 9.05
C GLU A 1011 -38.44 24.09 9.03
N ARG A 1012 -38.87 23.45 7.93
CA ARG A 1012 -39.07 21.99 7.87
C ARG A 1012 -37.98 21.21 7.16
N LEU A 1013 -37.33 21.82 6.17
CA LEU A 1013 -36.45 21.16 5.20
C LEU A 1013 -35.04 21.76 5.19
N SER A 1014 -34.69 22.59 6.17
CA SER A 1014 -33.30 23.07 6.34
C SER A 1014 -32.36 21.94 6.75
N ILE A 1015 -31.06 22.16 6.55
CA ILE A 1015 -29.99 21.22 6.97
C ILE A 1015 -30.15 20.87 8.45
N GLY A 1016 -30.39 21.89 9.29
CA GLY A 1016 -30.55 21.70 10.74
C GLY A 1016 -31.81 20.94 11.12
N ALA A 1017 -32.95 21.23 10.50
CA ALA A 1017 -34.21 20.54 10.78
C ALA A 1017 -34.14 19.06 10.40
N VAL A 1018 -33.57 18.75 9.23
CA VAL A 1018 -33.41 17.36 8.77
C VAL A 1018 -32.39 16.60 9.61
N ALA A 1019 -31.27 17.23 10.00
CA ALA A 1019 -30.29 16.61 10.90
C ALA A 1019 -30.92 16.24 12.24
N ALA A 1020 -31.72 17.14 12.83
CA ALA A 1020 -32.44 16.86 14.07
C ALA A 1020 -33.46 15.70 13.93
N ALA A 1021 -34.16 15.61 12.79
CA ALA A 1021 -35.07 14.49 12.51
C ALA A 1021 -34.33 13.14 12.41
N MET A 1022 -33.16 13.13 11.75
CA MET A 1022 -32.29 11.95 11.69
C MET A 1022 -31.82 11.52 13.08
N GLU A 1023 -31.31 12.46 13.88
CA GLU A 1023 -30.84 12.19 15.24
C GLU A 1023 -31.96 11.64 16.14
N ALA A 1024 -33.16 12.23 16.06
CA ALA A 1024 -34.32 11.79 16.82
C ALA A 1024 -34.75 10.36 16.43
N SER A 1025 -34.80 10.06 15.13
CA SER A 1025 -35.12 8.73 14.62
C SER A 1025 -34.10 7.69 15.11
N LEU A 1026 -32.81 7.91 14.86
CA LEU A 1026 -31.76 6.95 15.26
C LEU A 1026 -31.70 6.75 16.77
N SER A 1027 -31.83 7.83 17.55
CA SER A 1027 -31.87 7.74 19.01
C SER A 1027 -33.03 6.90 19.53
N ARG A 1028 -34.19 6.94 18.86
CA ARG A 1028 -35.37 6.15 19.19
C ARG A 1028 -35.17 4.68 18.83
N LEU A 1029 -34.71 4.39 17.61
CA LEU A 1029 -34.49 3.03 17.12
C LEU A 1029 -33.43 2.30 17.97
N LEU A 1030 -32.33 2.96 18.30
CA LEU A 1030 -31.24 2.39 19.09
C LEU A 1030 -31.59 2.17 20.58
N LYS A 1031 -32.61 2.86 21.11
CA LYS A 1031 -33.13 2.60 22.46
C LYS A 1031 -34.02 1.37 22.47
N ALA A 1032 -34.83 1.17 21.43
CA ALA A 1032 -35.77 0.05 21.33
C ALA A 1032 -35.07 -1.31 21.28
N GLU A 1033 -33.83 -1.39 20.76
CA GLU A 1033 -33.03 -2.63 20.77
C GLU A 1033 -32.50 -3.03 22.16
N ARG A 1034 -32.45 -2.10 23.13
CA ARG A 1034 -31.90 -2.37 24.48
C ARG A 1034 -32.94 -2.91 25.47
N THR A 1035 -34.21 -2.93 25.08
CA THR A 1035 -35.36 -3.43 25.83
C THR A 1035 -35.89 -4.68 25.16
#